data_AF-A0A832HHR5-F1
#
_entry.id   AF-A0A832HHR5-F1
#
_cell.length_a   1.000
_cell.length_b   1.000
_cell.length_c   1.000
_cell.angle_alpha   90.00
_cell.angle_beta   90.00
_cell.angle_gamma   90.00
#
_symmetry.space_group_name_H-M   'P 1'
#
loop_
_entity.id
_entity.type
_entity.pdbx_description
1 polymer ?
#
loop_
_entity_poly.entity_id
_entity_poly.type
_entity_poly.pdbx_seq_one_letter_code
_entity_poly.pdbx_strand_id
1 'polypeptide(L)'
;MKNNLLARFAIIIGSIALCVLILRVYPVRLGIDLAGGTSLLYELDLSQVSEGVRENPSETAERVITRLKERVDPNSQKNLIWRVVGGRRIQVQMPLASNEVREARKRLEEANTALRNASLRQSQIQNAISKTGAERESAIAALVPAGDDRVKLIKDLAVANDELRAVEAEVKKFSDPTNLPAALIERKLKAQTAYDAAQLAVIRSNVDTSKLSALLEAMANPKNTAARDDLKTFVDRYPAQKKLIEEVVVAQQALEKLGGGFDDPAELQRLLRGSGVLDFRITVSPSELNNSQLEAAMQSLQTFGPRQVVEQNKRWFEIAPNGRDNFGFGGYIIGSWAGKPYVLLYDDPARALTHDGTRQNWRLTQAAREYDPQNAQTLVTFRFDAVGASYFGELTRNNVSRHMAILLDDQALTAPTIQTPITGGRGQITLGKAGEAGGRTVKQINDEAEAIAKILNAGALDAALQPEPISVVQISPEMGKDNIDRGMWSCIYAVAAVCVFMLVYYTITGVFANIAVLINGLLVVAVMAYMQGTFTLPGIAGLVLTLGMAVDANVLINERIREELHKGASLFMAVKQGYDKVFWTIFDANLTTSLTSIVLIFFGSEEVKGFGITLLIGLIVHMFTALFVTRTLMLASIKWGIIRQIDDGSVGEYLREIFSFTWLRQGKWPFMRVITVSNIDWIGKRYYFWTASLLITVAGLVVFLARGEDKYDIEFRGGTQVTFALRQDAQLSLDDVRNKIAAIARTPGLNEQERTALKDLEGARVYQVGKPEENKFEMQTTVADAPGLLIKNKMLDLLAAQFGDVLDVKPTVTFKNAGADRRNIDPLLQNGTLVPVVKSTLDQIFEARGVSGLPARDVTDYVNGVATLLEDINPPQTKAQLESRIRTARLSPEMKTLYRNFTVLPITAVVRATTGPAAGSAALATEPAAEDDKRPLTKAVVLSSDPAITYENNIGVWTDKIAGSEWTIVTTAMESASKFENVTSFDAVVAERAKTSAVLAIFLSLIAIVIYVWVRFGGLRYGVGAILSLLHDASVAVAATVLSGWMYEAVFGGKQNFLLLADFKINLTMVAAYLTIIGYSVNDTIVIFDRVRELRGRSTGPLTKQIVNDAINQCFGRTIWTTFTVLITVIILYIWGGEGIRGFAFAMIVGTITGVYSTLAIASPMLLSVKEKVTDRPKSDVFKRMDEAPVTP
;
A
#
# COMPACT_ATOMS: atom_id res chain seq x y z
N MET A 1 -0.47 33.73 45.52
CA MET A 1 -1.59 33.56 44.55
C MET A 1 -1.25 33.94 43.10
N LYS A 2 -0.44 34.99 42.81
CA LYS A 2 0.14 35.22 41.45
C LYS A 2 1.04 34.06 40.99
N ASN A 3 1.87 33.53 41.89
CA ASN A 3 2.82 32.46 41.57
C ASN A 3 2.15 31.14 41.14
N ASN A 4 0.99 30.78 41.71
CA ASN A 4 0.29 29.53 41.34
C ASN A 4 -0.38 29.58 39.95
N LEU A 5 -0.82 30.75 39.47
CA LEU A 5 -1.41 30.86 38.13
C LEU A 5 -0.32 30.89 37.05
N LEU A 6 0.78 31.59 37.29
CA LEU A 6 1.94 31.58 36.39
C LEU A 6 2.52 30.17 36.22
N ALA A 7 2.64 29.41 37.32
CA ALA A 7 3.06 28.01 37.25
C ALA A 7 2.11 27.14 36.41
N ARG A 8 0.79 27.34 36.51
CA ARG A 8 -0.20 26.61 35.70
C ARG A 8 -0.10 26.96 34.21
N PHE A 9 0.03 28.25 33.87
CA PHE A 9 0.28 28.66 32.48
C PHE A 9 1.60 28.13 31.94
N ALA A 10 2.66 28.09 32.76
CA ALA A 10 3.93 27.50 32.37
C ALA A 10 3.79 26.00 32.04
N ILE A 11 2.97 25.25 32.79
CA ILE A 11 2.66 23.85 32.47
C ILE A 11 1.92 23.74 31.12
N ILE A 12 0.92 24.60 30.87
CA ILE A 12 0.15 24.58 29.61
C ILE A 12 1.06 24.90 28.42
N ILE A 13 1.78 26.02 28.49
CA ILE A 13 2.70 26.46 27.43
C ILE A 13 3.82 25.44 27.22
N GLY A 14 4.38 24.91 28.32
CA GLY A 14 5.40 23.86 28.28
C GLY A 14 4.88 22.57 27.61
N SER A 15 3.64 22.18 27.86
CA SER A 15 3.01 21.02 27.21
C SER A 15 2.85 21.24 25.70
N ILE A 16 2.39 22.43 25.28
CA ILE A 16 2.26 22.79 23.86
C ILE A 16 3.64 22.82 23.19
N ALA A 17 4.63 23.46 23.82
CA ALA A 17 5.99 23.54 23.29
C ALA A 17 6.63 22.14 23.15
N LEU A 18 6.41 21.26 24.13
CA LEU A 18 6.84 19.86 24.06
C LEU A 18 6.17 19.13 22.89
N CYS A 19 4.86 19.33 22.67
CA CYS A 19 4.15 18.74 21.54
C CYS A 19 4.73 19.17 20.20
N VAL A 20 4.98 20.48 20.03
CA VAL A 20 5.59 21.01 18.80
C VAL A 20 6.99 20.45 18.59
N LEU A 21 7.78 20.30 19.67
CA LEU A 21 9.10 19.70 19.60
C LEU A 21 9.03 18.22 19.19
N ILE A 22 8.12 17.45 19.79
CA ILE A 22 7.89 16.04 19.45
C ILE A 22 7.50 15.90 17.98
N LEU A 23 6.53 16.68 17.50
CA LEU A 23 6.05 16.60 16.11
C LEU A 23 7.11 17.03 15.09
N ARG A 24 8.09 17.84 15.49
CA ARG A 24 9.23 18.19 14.65
C ARG A 24 10.28 17.07 14.54
N VAL A 25 10.40 16.24 15.58
CA VAL A 25 11.40 15.15 15.66
C VAL A 25 10.83 13.83 15.14
N TYR A 26 9.57 13.53 15.45
CA TYR A 26 8.91 12.27 15.15
C TYR A 26 7.80 12.49 14.11
N PRO A 27 7.96 12.01 12.86
CA PRO A 27 6.88 12.08 11.87
C PRO A 27 5.72 11.16 12.25
N VAL A 28 4.50 11.60 11.96
CA VAL A 28 3.29 10.77 12.14
C VAL A 28 3.34 9.60 11.16
N ARG A 29 3.24 8.37 11.67
CA ARG A 29 3.17 7.17 10.84
C ARG A 29 1.74 6.93 10.40
N LEU A 30 1.50 6.97 9.10
CA LEU A 30 0.20 6.69 8.50
C LEU A 30 0.07 5.18 8.29
N GLY A 31 -1.11 4.63 8.57
CA GLY A 31 -1.47 3.26 8.25
C GLY A 31 -1.68 3.07 6.75
N ILE A 32 -1.73 1.82 6.31
CA ILE A 32 -1.86 1.48 4.89
C ILE A 32 -3.14 2.07 4.24
N ASP A 33 -4.22 2.20 5.01
CA ASP A 33 -5.48 2.84 4.56
C ASP A 33 -5.32 4.30 4.14
N LEU A 34 -4.30 4.97 4.69
CA LEU A 34 -4.00 6.38 4.46
C LEU A 34 -2.78 6.54 3.57
N ALA A 35 -1.70 5.81 3.84
CA ALA A 35 -0.46 5.90 3.09
C ALA A 35 -0.56 5.27 1.70
N GLY A 36 -1.44 4.28 1.53
CA GLY A 36 -1.42 3.30 0.45
C GLY A 36 -0.19 2.37 0.55
N GLY A 37 -0.22 1.24 -0.17
CA GLY A 37 0.85 0.25 -0.15
C GLY A 37 0.33 -1.17 -0.12
N THR A 38 1.13 -2.09 0.39
CA THR A 38 0.73 -3.51 0.53
C THR A 38 1.10 -4.06 1.89
N SER A 39 0.16 -4.75 2.52
CA SER A 39 0.33 -5.44 3.79
C SER A 39 0.17 -6.93 3.54
N LEU A 40 1.18 -7.70 3.97
CA LEU A 40 1.24 -9.14 3.83
C LEU A 40 1.27 -9.75 5.23
N LEU A 41 0.36 -10.66 5.54
CA LEU A 41 0.34 -11.39 6.80
C LEU A 41 0.70 -12.85 6.56
N TYR A 42 1.78 -13.34 7.16
CA TYR A 42 2.23 -14.73 7.08
C TYR A 42 2.03 -15.46 8.42
N GLU A 43 1.69 -16.75 8.37
CA GLU A 43 1.77 -17.61 9.56
C GLU A 43 3.16 -18.24 9.64
N LEU A 44 3.68 -18.36 10.87
CA LEU A 44 4.85 -19.17 11.15
C LEU A 44 4.43 -20.62 11.30
N ASP A 45 5.09 -21.50 10.56
CA ASP A 45 4.97 -22.93 10.78
C ASP A 45 5.80 -23.34 11.99
N LEU A 46 5.14 -23.53 13.13
CA LEU A 46 5.76 -24.00 14.38
C LEU A 46 5.66 -25.51 14.56
N SER A 47 5.11 -26.27 13.60
CA SER A 47 4.96 -27.73 13.70
C SER A 47 6.30 -28.46 13.81
N GLN A 48 7.39 -27.77 13.45
CA GLN A 48 8.73 -28.32 13.35
C GLN A 48 9.72 -27.77 14.40
N VAL A 49 9.27 -26.96 15.35
CA VAL A 49 10.07 -26.49 16.50
C VAL A 49 10.21 -27.65 17.49
N SER A 50 11.44 -28.04 17.82
CA SER A 50 11.77 -29.21 18.65
C SER A 50 10.98 -29.23 19.98
N GLU A 51 10.27 -30.32 20.27
CA GLU A 51 9.37 -30.52 21.43
C GLU A 51 9.99 -30.34 22.84
N GLY A 52 11.27 -29.97 22.95
CA GLY A 52 11.98 -29.78 24.23
C GLY A 52 12.08 -28.33 24.71
N VAL A 53 11.75 -27.33 23.88
CA VAL A 53 11.90 -25.91 24.23
C VAL A 53 10.52 -25.27 24.33
N ARG A 54 10.07 -24.94 25.56
CA ARG A 54 8.89 -24.09 25.80
C ARG A 54 9.20 -22.64 25.40
N GLU A 55 9.49 -22.41 24.13
CA GLU A 55 9.76 -21.08 23.61
C GLU A 55 8.44 -20.34 23.36
N ASN A 56 8.40 -19.07 23.76
CA ASN A 56 7.25 -18.21 23.51
C ASN A 56 7.16 -17.96 21.99
N PRO A 57 6.03 -18.31 21.33
CA PRO A 57 5.89 -18.12 19.89
C PRO A 57 6.20 -16.69 19.41
N SER A 58 5.88 -15.69 20.25
CA SER A 58 6.14 -14.28 19.93
C SER A 58 7.64 -13.98 19.84
N GLU A 59 8.46 -14.59 20.69
CA GLU A 59 9.92 -14.40 20.65
C GLU A 59 10.52 -15.08 19.42
N THR A 60 10.04 -16.27 19.06
CA THR A 60 10.43 -16.95 17.82
C THR A 60 10.08 -16.07 16.61
N ALA A 61 8.89 -15.47 16.59
CA ALA A 61 8.47 -14.57 15.53
C ALA A 61 9.35 -13.32 15.41
N GLU A 62 9.73 -12.70 16.53
CA GLU A 62 10.65 -11.55 16.55
C GLU A 62 12.04 -11.90 16.02
N ARG A 63 12.56 -13.08 16.35
CA ARG A 63 13.85 -13.56 15.80
C ARG A 63 13.76 -13.80 14.31
N VAL A 64 12.69 -14.44 13.83
CA VAL A 64 12.45 -14.63 12.37
C VAL A 64 12.34 -13.27 11.67
N ILE A 65 11.60 -12.31 12.22
CA ILE A 65 11.55 -10.93 11.70
C ILE A 65 12.94 -10.31 11.62
N THR A 66 13.74 -10.41 12.68
CA THR A 66 15.08 -9.83 12.73
C THR A 66 15.95 -10.41 11.62
N ARG A 67 15.91 -11.74 11.44
CA ARG A 67 16.63 -12.43 10.36
C ARG A 67 16.15 -12.02 8.97
N LEU A 68 14.83 -11.94 8.76
CA LEU A 68 14.26 -11.52 7.48
C LEU A 68 14.54 -10.05 7.18
N LYS A 69 14.50 -9.17 8.18
CA LYS A 69 14.82 -7.75 8.02
C LYS A 69 16.28 -7.53 7.64
N GLU A 70 17.21 -8.17 8.33
CA GLU A 70 18.65 -8.14 7.98
C GLU A 70 18.92 -8.63 6.55
N ARG A 71 17.99 -9.38 5.93
CA ARG A 71 18.14 -9.93 4.56
C ARG A 71 17.43 -9.10 3.50
N VAL A 72 16.16 -8.80 3.73
CA VAL A 72 15.29 -8.13 2.76
C VAL A 72 15.57 -6.63 2.70
N ASP A 73 15.95 -6.04 3.84
CA ASP A 73 16.27 -4.62 4.00
C ASP A 73 17.43 -4.40 5.01
N PRO A 74 18.65 -4.91 4.71
CA PRO A 74 19.81 -4.83 5.62
C PRO A 74 20.14 -3.40 6.06
N ASN A 75 19.94 -2.44 5.16
CA ASN A 75 20.27 -1.03 5.38
C ASN A 75 19.07 -0.20 5.87
N SER A 76 17.90 -0.82 6.12
CA SER A 76 16.64 -0.13 6.46
C SER A 76 16.26 0.98 5.46
N GLN A 77 16.59 0.80 4.18
CA GLN A 77 16.34 1.77 3.10
C GLN A 77 14.99 1.54 2.40
N LYS A 78 14.41 0.34 2.53
CA LYS A 78 13.12 -0.01 1.90
C LYS A 78 11.91 0.35 2.78
N ASN A 79 12.15 0.88 3.99
CA ASN A 79 11.13 1.34 4.94
C ASN A 79 10.03 0.30 5.23
N LEU A 80 10.37 -0.99 5.16
CA LEU A 80 9.44 -2.07 5.47
C LEU A 80 9.06 -2.04 6.95
N ILE A 81 7.77 -2.15 7.22
CA ILE A 81 7.26 -2.24 8.59
C ILE A 81 7.01 -3.71 8.90
N TRP A 82 7.74 -4.23 9.90
CA TRP A 82 7.63 -5.61 10.34
C TRP A 82 6.97 -5.66 11.71
N ARG A 83 5.99 -6.54 11.89
CA ARG A 83 5.27 -6.71 13.16
C ARG A 83 4.93 -8.15 13.43
N VAL A 84 5.00 -8.54 14.70
CA VAL A 84 4.40 -9.79 15.18
C VAL A 84 2.93 -9.56 15.45
N VAL A 85 2.08 -10.44 14.92
CA VAL A 85 0.63 -10.41 15.11
C VAL A 85 0.19 -11.73 15.75
N GLY A 86 -0.49 -11.65 16.90
CA GLY A 86 -1.02 -12.84 17.60
C GLY A 86 0.05 -13.87 18.00
N GLY A 87 1.30 -13.45 18.16
CA GLY A 87 2.43 -14.28 18.58
C GLY A 87 2.93 -15.31 17.55
N ARG A 88 2.15 -15.69 16.54
CA ARG A 88 2.53 -16.71 15.54
C ARG A 88 2.56 -16.20 14.10
N ARG A 89 2.29 -14.91 13.89
CA ARG A 89 2.18 -14.34 12.55
C ARG A 89 3.12 -13.17 12.39
N ILE A 90 3.63 -13.01 11.18
CA ILE A 90 4.50 -11.91 10.81
C ILE A 90 3.77 -11.10 9.75
N GLN A 91 3.53 -9.85 10.07
CA GLN A 91 3.03 -8.88 9.13
C GLN A 91 4.20 -8.08 8.56
N VAL A 92 4.23 -7.96 7.24
CA VAL A 92 5.19 -7.15 6.50
C VAL A 92 4.41 -6.13 5.69
N GLN A 93 4.53 -4.86 6.03
CA GLN A 93 3.94 -3.77 5.27
C GLN A 93 5.01 -3.11 4.41
N MET A 94 4.68 -2.98 3.14
CA MET A 94 5.42 -2.29 2.11
C MET A 94 4.70 -0.97 1.85
N PRO A 95 5.12 0.12 2.50
CA PRO A 95 4.54 1.43 2.21
C PRO A 95 4.89 1.83 0.78
N LEU A 96 4.05 2.67 0.18
CA LEU A 96 4.37 3.27 -1.10
C LEU A 96 5.67 4.08 -1.03
N ALA A 97 6.36 4.15 -2.17
CA ALA A 97 7.53 5.01 -2.33
C ALA A 97 7.19 6.44 -1.89
N SER A 98 8.06 7.06 -1.07
CA SER A 98 7.84 8.40 -0.55
C SER A 98 7.65 9.42 -1.69
N ASN A 99 6.98 10.54 -1.42
CA ASN A 99 6.82 11.60 -2.42
C ASN A 99 8.18 12.05 -3.01
N GLU A 100 9.24 12.07 -2.18
CA GLU A 100 10.60 12.37 -2.62
C GLU A 100 11.15 11.33 -3.61
N VAL A 101 10.92 10.03 -3.35
CA VAL A 101 11.32 8.95 -4.27
C VAL A 101 10.55 9.06 -5.59
N ARG A 102 9.25 9.36 -5.53
CA ARG A 102 8.41 9.55 -6.73
C ARG A 102 8.88 10.74 -7.57
N GLU A 103 9.17 11.87 -6.93
CA GLU A 103 9.70 13.06 -7.61
C GLU A 103 11.09 12.80 -8.20
N ALA A 104 11.98 12.13 -7.46
CA ALA A 104 13.31 11.78 -7.95
C ALA A 104 13.25 10.85 -9.17
N ARG A 105 12.33 9.87 -9.16
CA ARG A 105 12.06 9.02 -10.33
C ARG A 105 11.54 9.83 -11.52
N LYS A 106 10.59 10.73 -11.29
CA LYS A 106 10.06 11.60 -12.34
C LYS A 106 11.18 12.47 -12.95
N ARG A 107 12.03 13.07 -12.12
CA ARG A 107 13.19 13.86 -12.57
C ARG A 107 14.17 13.04 -13.40
N LEU A 108 14.44 11.80 -12.99
CA LEU A 108 15.28 10.89 -13.75
C LEU A 108 14.65 10.54 -15.12
N GLU A 109 13.33 10.34 -15.17
CA GLU A 109 12.61 10.09 -16.42
C GLU A 109 12.65 11.31 -17.36
N GLU A 110 12.42 12.50 -16.82
CA GLU A 110 12.51 13.77 -17.55
C GLU A 110 13.93 14.01 -18.10
N ALA A 111 14.98 13.80 -17.28
CA ALA A 111 16.38 13.94 -17.69
C ALA A 111 16.77 12.94 -18.78
N ASN A 112 16.37 11.67 -18.64
CA ASN A 112 16.60 10.64 -19.67
C ASN A 112 15.86 10.97 -20.97
N THR A 113 14.66 11.54 -20.89
CA THR A 113 13.88 11.97 -22.07
C THR A 113 14.57 13.13 -22.78
N ALA A 114 15.06 14.12 -22.02
CA ALA A 114 15.82 15.25 -22.57
C ALA A 114 17.11 14.79 -23.27
N LEU A 115 17.87 13.88 -22.67
CA LEU A 115 19.08 13.30 -23.26
C LEU A 115 18.80 12.56 -24.58
N ARG A 116 17.69 11.81 -24.64
CA ARG A 116 17.26 11.11 -25.87
C ARG A 116 16.84 12.08 -26.98
N ASN A 117 16.12 13.14 -26.63
CA ASN A 117 15.69 14.14 -27.61
C ASN A 117 16.87 14.93 -28.21
N ALA A 118 18.03 14.96 -27.53
CA ALA A 118 19.25 15.58 -28.03
C ALA A 118 20.10 14.69 -28.96
N SER A 119 19.69 13.43 -29.17
CA SER A 119 20.33 12.50 -30.09
C SER A 119 19.86 12.72 -31.52
N LEU A 120 20.78 12.68 -32.48
CA LEU A 120 20.49 12.84 -33.90
C LEU A 120 19.83 11.59 -34.47
N ARG A 121 18.64 11.74 -35.05
CA ARG A 121 17.96 10.67 -35.76
C ARG A 121 18.47 10.56 -37.19
N GLN A 122 18.55 9.35 -37.73
CA GLN A 122 18.99 9.10 -39.10
C GLN A 122 18.08 9.76 -40.13
N SER A 123 16.76 9.76 -39.97
CA SER A 123 15.77 10.42 -40.83
C SER A 123 15.99 11.93 -40.88
N GLN A 124 16.25 12.54 -39.73
CA GLN A 124 16.60 13.94 -39.59
C GLN A 124 17.88 14.27 -40.36
N ILE A 125 18.92 13.46 -40.18
CA ILE A 125 20.20 13.59 -40.90
C ILE A 125 19.97 13.42 -42.41
N GLN A 126 19.26 12.39 -42.84
CA GLN A 126 18.97 12.09 -44.25
C GLN A 126 18.18 13.21 -44.92
N ASN A 127 17.16 13.74 -44.25
CA ASN A 127 16.41 14.92 -44.71
C ASN A 127 17.34 16.12 -44.88
N ALA A 128 18.23 16.39 -43.91
CA ALA A 128 19.17 17.49 -44.01
C ALA A 128 20.17 17.31 -45.18
N ILE A 129 20.79 16.14 -45.34
CA ILE A 129 21.78 15.89 -46.40
C ILE A 129 21.15 15.73 -47.80
N SER A 130 19.85 15.43 -47.88
CA SER A 130 19.13 15.34 -49.16
C SER A 130 18.91 16.70 -49.84
N LYS A 131 18.85 17.78 -49.05
CA LYS A 131 18.71 19.18 -49.50
C LYS A 131 20.03 19.73 -50.04
N THR A 132 20.03 20.86 -50.71
CA THR A 132 21.23 21.51 -51.27
C THR A 132 21.29 23.00 -50.92
N GLY A 133 22.48 23.61 -50.93
CA GLY A 133 22.65 25.06 -50.75
C GLY A 133 22.14 25.60 -49.40
N ALA A 134 21.45 26.74 -49.42
CA ALA A 134 20.96 27.42 -48.21
C ALA A 134 19.92 26.60 -47.42
N GLU A 135 19.15 25.74 -48.09
CA GLU A 135 18.15 24.88 -47.44
C GLU A 135 18.79 23.76 -46.62
N ARG A 136 19.95 23.24 -47.07
CA ARG A 136 20.75 22.26 -46.31
C ARG A 136 21.34 22.90 -45.05
N GLU A 137 21.92 24.10 -45.19
CA GLU A 137 22.49 24.82 -44.05
C GLU A 137 21.43 25.15 -42.99
N SER A 138 20.23 25.58 -43.41
CA SER A 138 19.10 25.79 -42.51
C SER A 138 18.61 24.50 -41.85
N ALA A 139 18.54 23.39 -42.59
CA ALA A 139 18.14 22.10 -42.04
C ALA A 139 19.18 21.56 -41.03
N ILE A 140 20.48 21.68 -41.30
CA ILE A 140 21.55 21.28 -40.37
C ILE A 140 21.51 22.15 -39.10
N ALA A 141 21.30 23.46 -39.23
CA ALA A 141 21.17 24.38 -38.10
C ALA A 141 19.95 24.09 -37.20
N ALA A 142 18.90 23.46 -37.76
CA ALA A 142 17.73 23.03 -37.00
C ALA A 142 17.97 21.72 -36.23
N LEU A 143 18.95 20.89 -36.64
CA LEU A 143 19.25 19.62 -35.99
C LEU A 143 20.21 19.76 -34.81
N VAL A 144 21.17 20.68 -34.92
CA VAL A 144 22.24 20.84 -33.95
C VAL A 144 22.50 22.33 -33.70
N PRO A 145 22.65 22.77 -32.43
CA PRO A 145 22.97 24.16 -32.10
C PRO A 145 24.28 24.65 -32.76
N ALA A 146 24.36 25.95 -33.02
CA ALA A 146 25.55 26.57 -33.58
C ALA A 146 26.75 26.43 -32.62
N GLY A 147 27.88 25.91 -33.12
CA GLY A 147 29.11 25.70 -32.34
C GLY A 147 29.34 24.26 -31.86
N ASP A 148 28.44 23.32 -32.18
CA ASP A 148 28.60 21.89 -31.88
C ASP A 148 29.44 21.18 -32.97
N ASP A 149 30.41 20.36 -32.55
CA ASP A 149 31.30 19.61 -33.44
C ASP A 149 30.55 18.67 -34.40
N ARG A 150 29.34 18.24 -34.03
CA ARG A 150 28.48 17.40 -34.88
C ARG A 150 28.03 18.10 -36.15
N VAL A 151 27.99 19.44 -36.17
CA VAL A 151 27.70 20.21 -37.40
C VAL A 151 28.73 19.89 -38.48
N LYS A 152 30.01 19.79 -38.11
CA LYS A 152 31.08 19.43 -39.05
C LYS A 152 30.89 18.01 -39.57
N LEU A 153 30.60 17.05 -38.68
CA LEU A 153 30.37 15.65 -39.06
C LEU A 153 29.17 15.50 -40.03
N ILE A 154 28.08 16.24 -39.81
CA ILE A 154 26.92 16.22 -40.70
C ILE A 154 27.25 16.85 -42.06
N LYS A 155 28.08 17.91 -42.09
CA LYS A 155 28.56 18.51 -43.35
C LYS A 155 29.49 17.57 -44.11
N ASP A 156 30.41 16.90 -43.43
CA ASP A 156 31.30 15.89 -44.02
C ASP A 156 30.49 14.72 -44.60
N LEU A 157 29.46 14.27 -43.89
CA LEU A 157 28.49 13.28 -44.39
C LEU A 157 27.71 13.79 -45.61
N ALA A 158 27.29 15.05 -45.62
CA ALA A 158 26.60 15.63 -46.77
C ALA A 158 27.47 15.64 -48.03
N VAL A 159 28.77 15.95 -47.88
CA VAL A 159 29.74 15.91 -49.00
C VAL A 159 29.93 14.48 -49.51
N ALA A 160 30.11 13.51 -48.60
CA ALA A 160 30.24 12.10 -48.98
C ALA A 160 28.97 11.58 -49.68
N ASN A 161 27.79 12.03 -49.23
CA ASN A 161 26.50 11.72 -49.83
C ASN A 161 26.36 12.29 -51.25
N ASP A 162 26.81 13.54 -51.47
CA ASP A 162 26.77 14.16 -52.80
C ASP A 162 27.67 13.40 -53.81
N GLU A 163 28.87 12.99 -53.39
CA GLU A 163 29.77 12.20 -54.23
C GLU A 163 29.19 10.80 -54.53
N LEU A 164 28.61 10.14 -53.54
CA LEU A 164 27.94 8.85 -53.74
C LEU A 164 26.78 8.97 -54.74
N ARG A 165 25.92 9.98 -54.58
CA ARG A 165 24.81 10.24 -55.51
C ARG A 165 25.28 10.56 -56.92
N ALA A 166 26.38 11.30 -57.07
CA ALA A 166 26.98 11.62 -58.37
C ALA A 166 27.46 10.35 -59.09
N VAL A 167 28.16 9.46 -58.38
CA VAL A 167 28.64 8.19 -58.93
C VAL A 167 27.47 7.25 -59.25
N GLU A 168 26.45 7.18 -58.38
CA GLU A 168 25.25 6.38 -58.65
C GLU A 168 24.47 6.86 -59.87
N ALA A 169 24.39 8.18 -60.09
CA ALA A 169 23.76 8.75 -61.28
C ALA A 169 24.52 8.39 -62.57
N GLU A 170 25.86 8.26 -62.49
CA GLU A 170 26.70 7.82 -63.60
C GLU A 170 26.55 6.31 -63.86
N VAL A 171 26.48 5.50 -62.82
CA VAL A 171 26.20 4.05 -62.90
C VAL A 171 24.82 3.78 -63.51
N LYS A 172 23.80 4.58 -63.17
CA LYS A 172 22.44 4.45 -63.74
C LYS A 172 22.35 4.72 -65.24
N LYS A 173 23.37 5.32 -65.87
CA LYS A 173 23.43 5.51 -67.33
C LYS A 173 23.73 4.20 -68.07
N PHE A 174 24.21 3.18 -67.37
CA PHE A 174 24.47 1.85 -67.92
C PHE A 174 23.24 0.95 -67.74
N SER A 175 22.75 0.40 -68.85
CA SER A 175 21.57 -0.47 -68.85
C SER A 175 21.85 -1.88 -68.31
N ASP A 176 23.11 -2.31 -68.33
CA ASP A 176 23.57 -3.60 -67.81
C ASP A 176 24.60 -3.40 -66.68
N PRO A 177 24.28 -3.81 -65.43
CA PRO A 177 25.18 -3.69 -64.27
C PRO A 177 26.49 -4.48 -64.39
N THR A 178 26.56 -5.45 -65.30
CA THR A 178 27.76 -6.30 -65.47
C THR A 178 28.84 -5.68 -66.36
N ASN A 179 28.54 -4.57 -67.05
CA ASN A 179 29.45 -3.92 -68.01
C ASN A 179 29.94 -2.54 -67.55
N LEU A 180 30.12 -2.37 -66.24
CA LEU A 180 30.61 -1.12 -65.64
C LEU A 180 32.14 -0.99 -65.81
N PRO A 181 32.66 0.19 -66.21
CA PRO A 181 34.10 0.43 -66.24
C PRO A 181 34.74 0.18 -64.87
N ALA A 182 35.90 -0.49 -64.83
CA ALA A 182 36.61 -0.78 -63.58
C ALA A 182 36.89 0.47 -62.73
N ALA A 183 37.23 1.59 -63.37
CA ALA A 183 37.43 2.88 -62.70
C ALA A 183 36.15 3.42 -62.03
N LEU A 184 34.97 3.14 -62.60
CA LEU A 184 33.67 3.55 -62.04
C LEU A 184 33.28 2.65 -60.86
N ILE A 185 33.60 1.36 -60.92
CA ILE A 185 33.43 0.42 -59.80
C ILE A 185 34.30 0.84 -58.61
N GLU A 186 35.58 1.15 -58.86
CA GLU A 186 36.51 1.62 -57.83
C GLU A 186 36.06 2.95 -57.21
N ARG A 187 35.63 3.92 -58.03
CA ARG A 187 35.08 5.19 -57.56
C ARG A 187 33.81 5.00 -56.74
N LYS A 188 32.91 4.09 -57.14
CA LYS A 188 31.70 3.75 -56.39
C LYS A 188 32.03 3.15 -55.04
N LEU A 189 32.94 2.18 -54.99
CA LEU A 189 33.36 1.56 -53.73
C LEU A 189 34.00 2.58 -52.78
N LYS A 190 34.84 3.47 -53.30
CA LYS A 190 35.47 4.54 -52.53
C LYS A 190 34.45 5.56 -51.99
N ALA A 191 33.50 5.98 -52.83
CA ALA A 191 32.42 6.89 -52.43
C ALA A 191 31.50 6.26 -51.38
N GLN A 192 31.14 4.98 -51.54
CA GLN A 192 30.36 4.22 -50.55
C GLN A 192 31.10 4.11 -49.23
N THR A 193 32.38 3.73 -49.25
CA THR A 193 33.20 3.61 -48.04
C THR A 193 33.33 4.94 -47.30
N ALA A 194 33.49 6.05 -48.03
CA ALA A 194 33.55 7.40 -47.46
C ALA A 194 32.21 7.81 -46.83
N TYR A 195 31.10 7.48 -47.49
CA TYR A 195 29.75 7.71 -46.96
C TYR A 195 29.51 6.91 -45.68
N ASP A 196 29.78 5.60 -45.69
CA ASP A 196 29.60 4.71 -44.54
C ASP A 196 30.45 5.17 -43.35
N ALA A 197 31.70 5.58 -43.60
CA ALA A 197 32.59 6.09 -42.57
C ALA A 197 32.09 7.43 -41.97
N ALA A 198 31.62 8.35 -42.81
CA ALA A 198 31.06 9.62 -42.36
C ALA A 198 29.73 9.43 -41.61
N GLN A 199 28.90 8.49 -42.06
CA GLN A 199 27.62 8.16 -41.43
C GLN A 199 27.86 7.56 -40.04
N LEU A 200 28.82 6.63 -39.93
CA LEU A 200 29.21 6.03 -38.66
C LEU A 200 29.79 7.07 -37.68
N ALA A 201 30.54 8.07 -38.18
CA ALA A 201 31.05 9.16 -37.35
C ALA A 201 29.93 10.03 -36.77
N VAL A 202 28.90 10.34 -37.55
CA VAL A 202 27.71 11.06 -37.07
C VAL A 202 26.94 10.22 -36.06
N ILE A 203 26.73 8.92 -36.31
CA ILE A 203 26.00 8.03 -35.39
C ILE A 203 26.75 7.88 -34.06
N ARG A 204 28.08 7.73 -34.08
CA ARG A 204 28.92 7.62 -32.87
C ARG A 204 28.97 8.90 -32.03
N SER A 205 28.50 10.02 -32.57
CA SER A 205 28.38 11.27 -31.81
C SER A 205 27.14 11.32 -30.90
N ASN A 206 26.22 10.37 -31.05
CA ASN A 206 25.10 10.21 -30.13
C ASN A 206 25.56 9.51 -28.84
N VAL A 207 24.97 9.91 -27.72
CA VAL A 207 25.28 9.33 -26.41
C VAL A 207 24.76 7.89 -26.35
N ASP A 208 25.65 6.95 -26.02
CA ASP A 208 25.28 5.57 -25.71
C ASP A 208 24.61 5.50 -24.33
N THR A 209 23.28 5.58 -24.31
CA THR A 209 22.49 5.58 -23.07
C THR A 209 22.60 4.27 -22.30
N SER A 210 22.85 3.15 -22.99
CA SER A 210 22.96 1.83 -22.37
C SER A 210 24.28 1.70 -21.61
N LYS A 211 25.37 2.16 -22.23
CA LYS A 211 26.66 2.27 -21.55
C LYS A 211 26.63 3.26 -20.39
N LEU A 212 25.95 4.41 -20.55
CA LEU A 212 25.75 5.37 -19.45
C LEU A 212 25.00 4.72 -18.27
N SER A 213 23.90 4.00 -18.53
CA SER A 213 23.15 3.32 -17.47
C SER A 213 23.98 2.25 -16.74
N ALA A 214 24.79 1.48 -17.47
CA ALA A 214 25.67 0.47 -16.88
C ALA A 214 26.77 1.09 -16.00
N LEU A 215 27.33 2.23 -16.42
CA LEU A 215 28.31 2.99 -15.63
C LEU A 215 27.68 3.55 -14.36
N LEU A 216 26.49 4.14 -14.46
CA LEU A 216 25.75 4.66 -13.31
C LEU A 216 25.43 3.55 -12.29
N GLU A 217 25.01 2.38 -12.75
CA GLU A 217 24.74 1.22 -11.90
C GLU A 217 26.02 0.68 -11.23
N ALA A 218 27.14 0.65 -11.97
CA ALA A 218 28.43 0.26 -11.41
C ALA A 218 28.93 1.23 -10.32
N MET A 219 28.50 2.50 -10.35
CA MET A 219 28.80 3.50 -9.32
C MET A 219 27.94 3.36 -8.05
N ALA A 220 26.85 2.59 -8.08
CA ALA A 220 26.03 2.34 -6.89
C ALA A 220 26.84 1.67 -5.77
N ASN A 221 27.93 0.96 -6.11
CA ASN A 221 28.91 0.51 -5.14
C ASN A 221 29.95 1.63 -4.86
N PRO A 222 29.96 2.24 -3.67
CA PRO A 222 30.84 3.36 -3.37
C PRO A 222 32.34 3.02 -3.43
N LYS A 223 32.70 1.72 -3.35
CA LYS A 223 34.08 1.22 -3.44
C LYS A 223 34.60 1.08 -4.88
N ASN A 224 33.75 1.22 -5.89
CA ASN A 224 34.13 1.09 -7.29
C ASN A 224 34.64 2.43 -7.86
N THR A 225 35.88 2.79 -7.55
CA THR A 225 36.50 4.04 -8.04
C THR A 225 36.72 4.04 -9.55
N ALA A 226 36.97 2.88 -10.15
CA ALA A 226 37.14 2.73 -11.60
C ALA A 226 35.90 3.20 -12.38
N ALA A 227 34.70 2.87 -11.91
CA ALA A 227 33.45 3.30 -12.56
C ALA A 227 33.27 4.84 -12.58
N ARG A 228 33.81 5.57 -11.60
CA ARG A 228 33.78 7.04 -11.57
C ARG A 228 34.73 7.64 -12.61
N ASP A 229 35.92 7.06 -12.74
CA ASP A 229 36.90 7.47 -13.74
C ASP A 229 36.41 7.15 -15.16
N ASP A 230 35.77 5.99 -15.34
CA ASP A 230 35.13 5.60 -16.59
C ASP A 230 33.96 6.52 -16.95
N LEU A 231 33.13 6.94 -15.98
CA LEU A 231 32.07 7.92 -16.20
C LEU A 231 32.64 9.27 -16.63
N LYS A 232 33.71 9.74 -15.98
CA LYS A 232 34.37 10.99 -16.36
C LYS A 232 34.89 10.92 -17.80
N THR A 233 35.57 9.83 -18.14
CA THR A 233 36.05 9.56 -19.50
C THR A 233 34.90 9.46 -20.51
N PHE A 234 33.75 8.91 -20.09
CA PHE A 234 32.54 8.85 -20.91
C PHE A 234 31.94 10.23 -21.14
N VAL A 235 31.83 11.07 -20.10
CA VAL A 235 31.31 12.45 -20.20
C VAL A 235 32.20 13.31 -21.10
N ASP A 236 33.53 13.19 -20.96
CA ASP A 236 34.50 13.95 -21.75
C ASP A 236 34.43 13.61 -23.26
N ARG A 237 33.89 12.45 -23.64
CA ARG A 237 33.63 12.07 -25.03
C ARG A 237 32.49 12.84 -25.69
N TYR A 238 31.57 13.39 -24.90
CA TYR A 238 30.34 14.05 -25.38
C TYR A 238 30.23 15.49 -24.87
N PRO A 239 31.16 16.40 -25.25
CA PRO A 239 31.24 17.76 -24.70
C PRO A 239 29.96 18.57 -24.92
N ALA A 240 29.29 18.40 -26.07
CA ALA A 240 28.06 19.10 -26.41
C ALA A 240 26.84 18.64 -25.59
N GLN A 241 26.83 17.41 -25.09
CA GLN A 241 25.73 16.85 -24.27
C GLN A 241 26.10 16.72 -22.79
N LYS A 242 27.28 17.20 -22.38
CA LYS A 242 27.82 17.08 -21.02
C LYS A 242 26.81 17.47 -19.94
N LYS A 243 26.13 18.62 -20.10
CA LYS A 243 25.13 19.10 -19.14
C LYS A 243 23.95 18.14 -18.97
N LEU A 244 23.45 17.57 -20.07
CA LEU A 244 22.34 16.60 -20.04
C LEU A 244 22.77 15.28 -19.39
N ILE A 245 24.00 14.83 -19.65
CA ILE A 245 24.56 13.63 -19.00
C ILE A 245 24.71 13.88 -17.49
N GLU A 246 25.22 15.05 -17.09
CA GLU A 246 25.34 15.45 -15.68
C GLU A 246 23.96 15.51 -14.98
N GLU A 247 22.92 16.02 -15.63
CA GLU A 247 21.55 16.04 -15.09
C GLU A 247 21.02 14.61 -14.85
N VAL A 248 21.26 13.67 -15.77
CA VAL A 248 20.91 12.25 -15.57
C VAL A 248 21.68 11.64 -14.41
N VAL A 249 23.00 11.92 -14.29
CA VAL A 249 23.85 11.44 -13.19
C VAL A 249 23.33 11.96 -11.85
N VAL A 250 23.01 13.25 -11.76
CA VAL A 250 22.49 13.88 -10.53
C VAL A 250 21.12 13.30 -10.16
N ALA A 251 20.21 13.14 -11.12
CA ALA A 251 18.89 12.57 -10.87
C ALA A 251 18.97 11.10 -10.41
N GLN A 252 19.86 10.32 -11.02
CA GLN A 252 20.11 8.93 -10.63
C GLN A 252 20.70 8.83 -9.23
N GLN A 253 21.70 9.65 -8.91
CA GLN A 253 22.30 9.69 -7.56
C GLN A 253 21.31 10.17 -6.50
N ALA A 254 20.43 11.12 -6.83
CA ALA A 254 19.36 11.55 -5.93
C ALA A 254 18.40 10.39 -5.62
N LEU A 255 18.03 9.60 -6.63
CA LEU A 255 17.18 8.41 -6.45
C LEU A 255 17.89 7.32 -5.62
N GLU A 256 19.17 7.06 -5.89
CA GLU A 256 19.97 6.08 -5.14
C GLU A 256 20.12 6.46 -3.66
N LYS A 257 20.30 7.75 -3.35
CA LYS A 257 20.38 8.25 -1.97
C LYS A 257 19.09 8.05 -1.19
N LEU A 258 17.94 8.12 -1.87
CA LEU A 258 16.63 7.96 -1.24
C LEU A 258 16.26 6.48 -0.99
N GLY A 259 16.99 5.55 -1.59
CA GLY A 259 16.70 4.11 -1.51
C GLY A 259 15.55 3.72 -2.44
N GLY A 260 15.77 2.69 -3.26
CA GLY A 260 14.69 2.10 -4.05
C GLY A 260 13.70 1.37 -3.13
N GLY A 261 12.45 1.85 -3.07
CA GLY A 261 11.35 1.06 -2.55
C GLY A 261 11.03 -0.12 -3.48
N PHE A 262 10.34 -1.13 -2.96
CA PHE A 262 9.80 -2.19 -3.80
C PHE A 262 8.67 -1.66 -4.67
N ASP A 263 8.76 -1.93 -5.97
CA ASP A 263 7.74 -1.49 -6.95
C ASP A 263 6.59 -2.50 -7.07
N ASP A 264 6.82 -3.72 -6.58
CA ASP A 264 5.87 -4.82 -6.69
C ASP A 264 5.83 -5.67 -5.41
N PRO A 265 4.64 -5.90 -4.81
CA PRO A 265 4.50 -6.84 -3.70
C PRO A 265 4.97 -8.24 -4.05
N ALA A 266 4.88 -8.65 -5.33
CA ALA A 266 5.38 -9.95 -5.76
C ALA A 266 6.91 -10.08 -5.59
N GLU A 267 7.67 -8.98 -5.70
CA GLU A 267 9.11 -8.97 -5.43
C GLU A 267 9.39 -9.16 -3.94
N LEU A 268 8.67 -8.45 -3.07
CA LEU A 268 8.78 -8.63 -1.63
C LEU A 268 8.37 -10.06 -1.24
N GLN A 269 7.26 -10.58 -1.77
CA GLN A 269 6.84 -11.95 -1.56
C GLN A 269 7.90 -12.94 -2.04
N ARG A 270 8.50 -12.72 -3.21
CA ARG A 270 9.61 -13.55 -3.71
C ARG A 270 10.82 -13.51 -2.79
N LEU A 271 11.19 -12.35 -2.24
CA LEU A 271 12.29 -12.26 -1.27
C LEU A 271 11.93 -12.91 0.07
N LEU A 272 10.68 -12.84 0.49
CA LEU A 272 10.20 -13.51 1.70
C LEU A 272 10.12 -15.04 1.52
N ARG A 273 9.79 -15.52 0.31
CA ARG A 273 9.74 -16.95 -0.07
C ARG A 273 11.11 -17.54 -0.38
N GLY A 274 11.96 -16.76 -1.04
CA GLY A 274 13.21 -17.19 -1.66
C GLY A 274 14.47 -16.70 -0.96
N SER A 275 14.38 -16.02 0.19
CA SER A 275 15.59 -15.70 0.98
C SER A 275 15.95 -16.86 1.91
N GLY A 276 17.13 -17.44 1.70
CA GLY A 276 17.70 -18.46 2.56
C GLY A 276 17.53 -19.90 2.08
N VAL A 277 17.37 -20.12 0.77
CA VAL A 277 17.44 -21.49 0.23
C VAL A 277 18.91 -21.88 0.13
N LEU A 278 19.32 -22.75 1.05
CA LEU A 278 20.65 -23.35 1.05
C LEU A 278 20.66 -24.49 0.04
N ASP A 279 21.49 -24.38 -0.98
CA ASP A 279 21.63 -25.41 -2.03
C ASP A 279 23.04 -26.02 -1.96
N PHE A 280 23.13 -27.33 -2.14
CA PHE A 280 24.42 -28.01 -2.32
C PHE A 280 24.50 -28.60 -3.72
N ARG A 281 25.53 -28.27 -4.48
CA ARG A 281 25.67 -28.70 -5.88
C ARG A 281 27.08 -29.16 -6.17
N ILE A 282 27.25 -30.26 -6.90
CA ILE A 282 28.57 -30.74 -7.31
C ILE A 282 29.10 -29.85 -8.44
N THR A 283 30.38 -29.48 -8.35
CA THR A 283 31.04 -28.68 -9.40
C THR A 283 31.36 -29.53 -10.63
N VAL A 284 31.39 -28.90 -11.81
CA VAL A 284 31.89 -29.55 -13.03
C VAL A 284 33.42 -29.44 -13.06
N SER A 285 34.12 -30.57 -13.12
CA SER A 285 35.58 -30.58 -13.19
C SER A 285 36.08 -30.26 -14.62
N PRO A 286 37.18 -29.50 -14.79
CA PRO A 286 37.78 -29.26 -16.10
C PRO A 286 38.17 -30.52 -16.88
N SER A 287 38.44 -31.64 -16.20
CA SER A 287 38.79 -32.92 -16.86
C SER A 287 37.58 -33.68 -17.43
N GLU A 288 36.36 -33.27 -17.08
CA GLU A 288 35.12 -33.92 -17.54
C GLU A 288 34.62 -33.38 -18.89
N LEU A 289 35.13 -32.23 -19.34
CA LEU A 289 34.76 -31.59 -20.60
C LEU A 289 35.93 -31.65 -21.57
N ASN A 290 35.65 -31.98 -22.84
CA ASN A 290 36.64 -31.80 -23.90
C ASN A 290 36.75 -30.31 -24.28
N ASN A 291 37.81 -29.93 -25.01
CA ASN A 291 38.07 -28.54 -25.38
C ASN A 291 36.89 -27.88 -26.12
N SER A 292 36.21 -28.61 -27.01
CA SER A 292 35.05 -28.09 -27.75
C SER A 292 33.85 -27.80 -26.86
N GLN A 293 33.58 -28.62 -25.84
CA GLN A 293 32.47 -28.42 -24.91
C GLN A 293 32.78 -27.30 -23.91
N LEU A 294 34.04 -27.16 -23.50
CA LEU A 294 34.48 -26.05 -22.66
C LEU A 294 34.34 -24.71 -23.41
N GLU A 295 34.77 -24.65 -24.67
CA GLU A 295 34.60 -23.48 -25.52
C GLU A 295 33.12 -23.16 -25.74
N ALA A 296 32.28 -24.16 -26.03
CA ALA A 296 30.83 -23.96 -26.15
C ALA A 296 30.18 -23.45 -24.86
N ALA A 297 30.61 -23.94 -23.70
CA ALA A 297 30.12 -23.49 -22.40
C ALA A 297 30.51 -22.03 -22.10
N MET A 298 31.75 -21.65 -22.41
CA MET A 298 32.24 -20.28 -22.26
C MET A 298 31.58 -19.33 -23.25
N GLN A 299 31.43 -19.76 -24.50
CA GLN A 299 30.74 -19.00 -25.54
C GLN A 299 29.26 -18.83 -25.20
N SER A 300 28.61 -19.85 -24.64
CA SER A 300 27.23 -19.78 -24.17
C SER A 300 27.08 -18.76 -23.03
N LEU A 301 27.98 -18.76 -22.04
CA LEU A 301 27.98 -17.74 -20.98
C LEU A 301 28.14 -16.32 -21.54
N GLN A 302 29.07 -16.13 -22.48
CA GLN A 302 29.31 -14.81 -23.08
C GLN A 302 28.18 -14.35 -24.02
N THR A 303 27.49 -15.30 -24.66
CA THR A 303 26.48 -15.01 -25.70
C THR A 303 25.07 -14.91 -25.11
N PHE A 304 24.70 -15.82 -24.21
CA PHE A 304 23.33 -16.00 -23.68
C PHE A 304 23.20 -15.70 -22.18
N GLY A 305 24.32 -15.51 -21.47
CA GLY A 305 24.33 -15.24 -20.03
C GLY A 305 24.09 -16.49 -19.17
N PRO A 306 24.05 -16.31 -17.84
CA PRO A 306 24.15 -17.41 -16.87
C PRO A 306 22.88 -18.24 -16.68
N ARG A 307 21.73 -17.77 -17.18
CA ARG A 307 20.42 -18.43 -17.00
C ARG A 307 20.14 -19.53 -18.02
N GLN A 308 20.93 -19.62 -19.08
CA GLN A 308 20.75 -20.67 -20.08
C GLN A 308 21.43 -21.96 -19.61
N VAL A 309 20.72 -23.07 -19.75
CA VAL A 309 21.25 -24.42 -19.50
C VAL A 309 22.25 -24.71 -20.62
N VAL A 310 23.50 -24.95 -20.25
CA VAL A 310 24.63 -25.05 -21.20
C VAL A 310 24.62 -26.38 -21.97
N GLU A 311 24.24 -27.46 -21.29
CA GLU A 311 23.99 -28.83 -21.77
C GLU A 311 23.02 -29.50 -20.77
N GLN A 312 22.30 -30.57 -21.14
CA GLN A 312 21.36 -31.28 -20.24
C GLN A 312 21.97 -31.45 -18.83
N ASN A 313 21.45 -30.67 -17.87
CA ASN A 313 21.78 -30.68 -16.43
C ASN A 313 23.04 -29.91 -15.97
N LYS A 314 23.54 -28.90 -16.70
CA LYS A 314 24.61 -27.99 -16.24
C LYS A 314 24.21 -26.53 -16.36
N ARG A 315 24.52 -25.72 -15.34
CA ARG A 315 24.13 -24.30 -15.27
C ARG A 315 25.20 -23.43 -14.58
N TRP A 316 25.25 -22.15 -14.96
CA TRP A 316 26.14 -21.15 -14.38
C TRP A 316 25.52 -20.48 -13.15
N PHE A 317 26.30 -20.36 -12.08
CA PHE A 317 25.92 -19.71 -10.83
C PHE A 317 26.90 -18.60 -10.48
N GLU A 318 26.40 -17.47 -9.97
CA GLU A 318 27.25 -16.31 -9.64
C GLU A 318 28.15 -16.67 -8.46
N ILE A 319 29.44 -16.34 -8.54
CA ILE A 319 30.34 -16.43 -7.38
C ILE A 319 30.16 -15.16 -6.57
N ALA A 320 29.71 -15.32 -5.33
CA ALA A 320 29.46 -14.21 -4.42
C ALA A 320 30.75 -13.37 -4.20
N PRO A 321 30.67 -12.04 -4.03
CA PRO A 321 31.84 -11.18 -3.87
C PRO A 321 32.79 -11.60 -2.72
N ASN A 322 32.22 -12.10 -1.62
CA ASN A 322 32.91 -12.63 -0.45
C ASN A 322 33.36 -14.09 -0.61
N GLY A 323 32.94 -14.79 -1.66
CA GLY A 323 33.34 -16.16 -1.99
C GLY A 323 34.48 -16.23 -3.01
N ARG A 324 34.87 -15.12 -3.65
CA ARG A 324 35.83 -15.11 -4.78
C ARG A 324 37.19 -15.74 -4.45
N ASP A 325 37.68 -15.52 -3.24
CA ASP A 325 38.97 -16.07 -2.78
C ASP A 325 38.90 -17.60 -2.55
N ASN A 326 37.70 -18.17 -2.41
CA ASN A 326 37.48 -19.59 -2.20
C ASN A 326 37.47 -20.42 -3.50
N PHE A 327 37.48 -19.76 -4.67
CA PHE A 327 37.46 -20.39 -6.00
C PHE A 327 38.79 -20.18 -6.76
N GLY A 328 39.93 -20.29 -6.08
CA GLY A 328 41.28 -20.06 -6.62
C GLY A 328 41.98 -21.29 -7.24
N PHE A 329 42.80 -21.02 -8.28
CA PHE A 329 43.70 -21.88 -9.09
C PHE A 329 43.51 -23.42 -9.05
N GLY A 330 42.85 -23.92 -10.10
CA GLY A 330 42.87 -25.32 -10.53
C GLY A 330 41.74 -26.16 -9.91
N GLY A 331 40.80 -26.62 -10.74
CA GLY A 331 39.72 -27.55 -10.32
C GLY A 331 38.29 -27.08 -10.57
N TYR A 332 38.10 -25.82 -10.97
CA TYR A 332 36.78 -25.23 -11.27
C TYR A 332 36.74 -24.65 -12.68
N ILE A 333 35.55 -24.64 -13.27
CA ILE A 333 35.28 -23.96 -14.53
C ILE A 333 34.64 -22.62 -14.19
N ILE A 334 35.40 -21.55 -14.38
CA ILE A 334 35.00 -20.18 -14.02
C ILE A 334 34.91 -19.35 -15.30
N GLY A 335 33.79 -18.67 -15.47
CA GLY A 335 33.56 -17.72 -16.56
C GLY A 335 33.25 -16.33 -16.01
N SER A 336 33.35 -15.31 -16.86
CA SER A 336 33.01 -13.93 -16.51
C SER A 336 31.91 -13.40 -17.42
N TRP A 337 30.89 -12.79 -16.82
CA TRP A 337 29.81 -12.15 -17.55
C TRP A 337 29.41 -10.85 -16.83
N ALA A 338 29.30 -9.75 -17.57
CA ALA A 338 29.03 -8.41 -17.02
C ALA A 338 29.98 -7.99 -15.87
N GLY A 339 31.26 -8.40 -15.93
CA GLY A 339 32.26 -8.09 -14.89
C GLY A 339 32.10 -8.90 -13.59
N LYS A 340 31.21 -9.89 -13.56
CA LYS A 340 30.97 -10.77 -12.43
C LYS A 340 31.48 -12.19 -12.74
N PRO A 341 32.13 -12.86 -11.78
CA PRO A 341 32.58 -14.24 -11.92
C PRO A 341 31.44 -15.24 -11.69
N TYR A 342 31.41 -16.32 -12.48
CA TYR A 342 30.44 -17.41 -12.41
C TYR A 342 31.15 -18.76 -12.38
N VAL A 343 30.58 -19.75 -11.70
CA VAL A 343 31.05 -21.14 -11.65
C VAL A 343 30.03 -22.07 -12.31
N LEU A 344 30.52 -23.06 -13.07
CA LEU A 344 29.68 -24.07 -13.71
C LEU A 344 29.40 -25.24 -12.76
N LEU A 345 28.13 -25.52 -12.49
CA LEU A 345 27.67 -26.55 -11.55
C LEU A 345 26.66 -27.50 -12.20
N TYR A 346 26.51 -28.71 -11.64
CA TYR A 346 25.44 -29.63 -11.99
C TYR A 346 24.08 -29.16 -11.44
N ASP A 347 23.03 -29.41 -12.20
CA ASP A 347 21.63 -29.04 -11.91
C ASP A 347 20.70 -30.24 -12.09
N ASP A 348 21.16 -31.44 -11.69
CA ASP A 348 20.35 -32.67 -11.65
C ASP A 348 20.12 -33.18 -10.21
N PRO A 349 19.00 -33.87 -9.95
CA PRO A 349 18.69 -34.40 -8.62
C PRO A 349 19.71 -35.40 -8.04
N ALA A 350 20.57 -36.02 -8.86
CA ALA A 350 21.58 -36.97 -8.36
C ALA A 350 22.87 -36.27 -7.89
N ARG A 351 23.11 -35.02 -8.30
CA ARG A 351 24.31 -34.23 -8.02
C ARG A 351 24.01 -32.86 -7.41
N ALA A 352 22.76 -32.63 -7.05
CA ALA A 352 22.32 -31.46 -6.33
C ALA A 352 21.36 -31.87 -5.20
N LEU A 353 21.45 -31.12 -4.10
CA LEU A 353 20.51 -31.14 -2.99
C LEU A 353 19.91 -29.73 -2.90
N THR A 354 18.65 -29.63 -3.34
CA THR A 354 17.92 -28.37 -3.54
C THR A 354 16.54 -28.44 -2.90
N HIS A 355 15.79 -27.32 -2.93
CA HIS A 355 14.39 -27.22 -2.48
C HIS A 355 13.39 -27.07 -3.63
N ASP A 356 13.66 -27.69 -4.79
CA ASP A 356 12.87 -27.55 -6.03
C ASP A 356 11.49 -28.25 -6.03
N GLY A 357 11.06 -28.81 -4.88
CA GLY A 357 9.77 -29.49 -4.72
C GLY A 357 9.71 -30.91 -5.28
N THR A 358 10.79 -31.44 -5.85
CA THR A 358 10.84 -32.83 -6.36
C THR A 358 11.01 -33.86 -5.24
N ARG A 359 11.55 -33.45 -4.09
CA ARG A 359 11.80 -34.26 -2.89
C ARG A 359 11.14 -33.64 -1.65
N GLN A 360 11.00 -34.44 -0.60
CA GLN A 360 10.58 -33.95 0.71
C GLN A 360 11.58 -32.89 1.23
N ASN A 361 11.08 -31.80 1.83
CA ASN A 361 11.94 -30.74 2.34
C ASN A 361 12.91 -31.24 3.43
N TRP A 362 14.13 -30.72 3.40
CA TRP A 362 15.20 -31.00 4.36
C TRP A 362 15.71 -29.70 4.98
N ARG A 363 16.31 -29.79 6.17
CA ARG A 363 16.92 -28.62 6.83
C ARG A 363 18.26 -28.91 7.47
N LEU A 364 19.08 -27.87 7.51
CA LEU A 364 20.27 -27.81 8.34
C LEU A 364 19.85 -27.30 9.73
N THR A 365 20.01 -28.13 10.76
CA THR A 365 19.55 -27.83 12.12
C THR A 365 20.52 -26.95 12.90
N GLN A 366 21.82 -27.04 12.60
CA GLN A 366 22.86 -26.31 13.31
C GLN A 366 24.13 -26.28 12.48
N ALA A 367 24.82 -25.14 12.43
CA ALA A 367 26.22 -25.05 12.06
C ALA A 367 27.00 -24.28 13.13
N ALA A 368 28.19 -24.73 13.49
CA ALA A 368 29.04 -24.06 14.46
C ALA A 368 30.49 -24.13 14.02
N ARG A 369 31.23 -23.08 14.35
CA ARG A 369 32.69 -23.15 14.36
C ARG A 369 33.11 -23.96 15.59
N GLU A 370 33.93 -24.99 15.37
CA GLU A 370 34.58 -25.75 16.42
C GLU A 370 36.11 -25.71 16.18
N TYR A 371 36.86 -25.94 17.25
CA TYR A 371 38.31 -26.08 17.19
C TYR A 371 38.64 -27.50 17.64
N ASP A 372 39.36 -28.25 16.80
CA ASP A 372 39.87 -29.56 17.15
C ASP A 372 41.25 -29.41 17.79
N PRO A 373 41.38 -29.60 19.12
CA PRO A 373 42.65 -29.46 19.81
C PRO A 373 43.63 -30.60 19.51
N GLN A 374 43.16 -31.76 19.02
CA GLN A 374 44.04 -32.90 18.70
C GLN A 374 44.80 -32.68 17.40
N ASN A 375 44.11 -32.12 16.40
CA ASN A 375 44.69 -31.84 15.08
C ASN A 375 45.16 -30.39 14.91
N ALA A 376 44.89 -29.52 15.89
CA ALA A 376 45.13 -28.09 15.86
C ALA A 376 44.50 -27.40 14.63
N GLN A 377 43.25 -27.75 14.34
CA GLN A 377 42.52 -27.28 13.17
C GLN A 377 41.22 -26.58 13.57
N THR A 378 40.93 -25.46 12.92
CA THR A 378 39.60 -24.85 12.96
C THR A 378 38.72 -25.56 11.95
N LEU A 379 37.52 -25.96 12.38
CA LEU A 379 36.55 -26.65 11.55
C LEU A 379 35.15 -26.06 11.72
N VAL A 380 34.30 -26.24 10.71
CA VAL A 380 32.88 -25.89 10.79
C VAL A 380 32.09 -27.19 10.83
N THR A 381 31.46 -27.48 11.96
CA THR A 381 30.53 -28.60 12.08
C THR A 381 29.15 -28.16 11.64
N PHE A 382 28.41 -29.06 11.00
CA PHE A 382 27.01 -28.84 10.69
C PHE A 382 26.21 -30.13 10.80
N ARG A 383 24.91 -29.98 11.05
CA ARG A 383 23.99 -31.10 11.25
C ARG A 383 22.71 -30.90 10.44
N PHE A 384 22.24 -31.97 9.82
CA PHE A 384 20.94 -32.05 9.14
C PHE A 384 19.88 -32.71 10.02
N ASP A 385 18.62 -32.50 9.66
CA ASP A 385 17.52 -33.35 10.09
C ASP A 385 17.58 -34.75 9.46
N ALA A 386 16.68 -35.66 9.86
CA ALA A 386 16.73 -37.05 9.40
C ALA A 386 16.57 -37.20 7.87
N VAL A 387 15.72 -36.37 7.26
CA VAL A 387 15.48 -36.37 5.80
C VAL A 387 16.72 -35.83 5.08
N GLY A 388 17.26 -34.68 5.50
CA GLY A 388 18.48 -34.11 4.94
C GLY A 388 19.70 -35.01 5.11
N ALA A 389 19.83 -35.70 6.24
CA ALA A 389 20.89 -36.67 6.49
C ALA A 389 20.89 -37.83 5.47
N SER A 390 19.70 -38.30 5.08
CA SER A 390 19.55 -39.36 4.08
C SER A 390 19.96 -38.87 2.69
N TYR A 391 19.42 -37.74 2.23
CA TYR A 391 19.72 -37.20 0.90
C TYR A 391 21.17 -36.72 0.77
N PHE A 392 21.70 -36.07 1.80
CA PHE A 392 23.09 -35.64 1.82
C PHE A 392 24.05 -36.85 1.86
N GLY A 393 23.65 -37.93 2.53
CA GLY A 393 24.36 -39.21 2.49
C GLY A 393 24.39 -39.84 1.10
N GLU A 394 23.29 -39.77 0.35
CA GLU A 394 23.22 -40.23 -1.05
C GLU A 394 24.09 -39.36 -1.97
N LEU A 395 23.96 -38.03 -1.88
CA LEU A 395 24.75 -37.08 -2.65
C LEU A 395 26.25 -37.30 -2.45
N THR A 396 26.70 -37.42 -1.20
CA THR A 396 28.13 -37.57 -0.88
C THR A 396 28.68 -38.95 -1.23
N ARG A 397 27.87 -40.02 -1.10
CA ARG A 397 28.30 -41.39 -1.44
C ARG A 397 28.70 -41.53 -2.91
N ASN A 398 27.99 -40.86 -3.80
CA ASN A 398 28.21 -40.96 -5.25
C ASN A 398 29.23 -39.93 -5.79
N ASN A 399 29.71 -39.01 -4.94
CA ASN A 399 30.55 -37.88 -5.37
C ASN A 399 31.79 -37.68 -4.48
N VAL A 400 32.32 -38.77 -3.90
CA VAL A 400 33.60 -38.73 -3.16
C VAL A 400 34.71 -38.21 -4.07
N SER A 401 35.63 -37.42 -3.50
CA SER A 401 36.73 -36.73 -4.17
C SER A 401 36.32 -35.62 -5.14
N ARG A 402 35.04 -35.24 -5.21
CA ARG A 402 34.56 -34.08 -5.98
C ARG A 402 34.35 -32.88 -5.08
N HIS A 403 34.37 -31.68 -5.67
CA HIS A 403 34.05 -30.44 -4.96
C HIS A 403 32.53 -30.23 -4.93
N MET A 404 32.03 -29.81 -3.78
CA MET A 404 30.62 -29.52 -3.56
C MET A 404 30.46 -28.05 -3.24
N ALA A 405 29.92 -27.29 -4.18
CA ALA A 405 29.57 -25.90 -3.98
C ALA A 405 28.43 -25.78 -2.96
N ILE A 406 28.61 -24.87 -2.02
CA ILE A 406 27.60 -24.43 -1.07
C ILE A 406 27.07 -23.10 -1.58
N LEU A 407 25.78 -23.06 -1.93
CA LEU A 407 25.11 -21.92 -2.49
C LEU A 407 24.11 -21.37 -1.48
N LEU A 408 23.99 -20.05 -1.48
CA LEU A 408 22.92 -19.33 -0.82
C LEU A 408 22.27 -18.45 -1.87
N ASP A 409 20.97 -18.64 -2.10
CA ASP A 409 20.19 -17.85 -3.06
C ASP A 409 20.83 -17.80 -4.46
N ASP A 410 21.18 -18.97 -5.02
CA ASP A 410 21.87 -19.16 -6.30
C ASP A 410 23.28 -18.54 -6.41
N GLN A 411 23.87 -18.06 -5.30
CA GLN A 411 25.23 -17.56 -5.26
C GLN A 411 26.19 -18.54 -4.59
N ALA A 412 27.23 -18.96 -5.32
CA ALA A 412 28.24 -19.87 -4.83
C ALA A 412 29.25 -19.15 -3.91
N LEU A 413 29.42 -19.67 -2.70
CA LEU A 413 30.25 -19.05 -1.64
C LEU A 413 31.54 -19.82 -1.38
N THR A 414 31.47 -21.15 -1.34
CA THR A 414 32.64 -22.03 -1.13
C THR A 414 32.38 -23.39 -1.78
N ALA A 415 33.42 -24.16 -2.07
CA ALA A 415 33.32 -25.48 -2.69
C ALA A 415 34.29 -26.51 -2.07
N PRO A 416 34.07 -26.95 -0.82
CA PRO A 416 34.91 -27.96 -0.17
C PRO A 416 34.89 -29.30 -0.91
N THR A 417 35.99 -30.05 -0.83
CA THR A 417 36.10 -31.41 -1.38
C THR A 417 35.44 -32.43 -0.45
N ILE A 418 34.64 -33.33 -1.02
CA ILE A 418 34.06 -34.46 -0.29
C ILE A 418 35.15 -35.52 -0.06
N GLN A 419 35.57 -35.73 1.18
CA GLN A 419 36.62 -36.71 1.51
C GLN A 419 36.07 -38.12 1.74
N THR A 420 34.92 -38.21 2.43
CA THR A 420 34.26 -39.48 2.77
C THR A 420 32.74 -39.33 2.64
N PRO A 421 31.99 -40.43 2.44
CA PRO A 421 30.53 -40.39 2.48
C PRO A 421 30.01 -39.94 3.84
N ILE A 422 29.07 -38.97 3.87
CA ILE A 422 28.53 -38.36 5.09
C ILE A 422 27.09 -38.87 5.30
N THR A 423 26.95 -40.07 5.85
CA THR A 423 25.64 -40.74 6.01
C THR A 423 24.98 -40.53 7.38
N GLY A 424 25.72 -39.99 8.35
CA GLY A 424 25.25 -39.82 9.74
C GLY A 424 24.54 -38.48 10.01
N GLY A 425 24.32 -37.66 8.98
CA GLY A 425 23.68 -36.34 9.14
C GLY A 425 24.51 -35.29 9.86
N ARG A 426 25.77 -35.57 10.22
CA ARG A 426 26.73 -34.60 10.77
C ARG A 426 27.93 -34.50 9.82
N GLY A 427 28.18 -33.29 9.31
CA GLY A 427 29.32 -32.99 8.45
C GLY A 427 30.30 -32.05 9.15
N GLN A 428 31.52 -32.01 8.64
CA GLN A 428 32.57 -31.10 9.09
C GLN A 428 33.34 -30.54 7.89
N ILE A 429 33.63 -29.24 7.91
CA ILE A 429 34.44 -28.54 6.90
C ILE A 429 35.75 -28.15 7.57
N THR A 430 36.87 -28.71 7.09
CA THR A 430 38.22 -28.41 7.60
C THR A 430 38.84 -27.23 6.85
N LEU A 431 39.33 -26.21 7.57
CA LEU A 431 39.86 -24.97 6.98
C LEU A 431 41.41 -24.86 7.02
N GLY A 432 42.09 -25.97 7.32
CA GLY A 432 43.56 -26.06 7.35
C GLY A 432 44.18 -25.67 8.70
N LYS A 433 45.52 -25.75 8.79
CA LYS A 433 46.32 -25.40 9.98
C LYS A 433 46.99 -24.05 9.82
N ALA A 434 47.01 -23.25 10.88
CA ALA A 434 47.79 -22.01 10.89
C ALA A 434 49.30 -22.33 10.91
N GLY A 435 50.06 -21.73 10.00
CA GLY A 435 51.53 -21.84 9.96
C GLY A 435 52.13 -22.87 8.98
N GLU A 436 51.34 -23.48 8.10
CA GLU A 436 51.87 -24.25 6.96
C GLU A 436 52.56 -23.31 5.94
N ALA A 437 53.54 -23.82 5.17
CA ALA A 437 54.41 -23.01 4.32
C ALA A 437 53.62 -22.16 3.30
N GLY A 438 53.67 -20.83 3.49
CA GLY A 438 52.91 -19.83 2.71
C GLY A 438 51.53 -19.43 3.27
N GLY A 439 51.13 -19.92 4.46
CA GLY A 439 49.72 -20.01 4.86
C GLY A 439 49.18 -18.96 5.83
N ARG A 440 47.92 -18.58 5.55
CA ARG A 440 46.94 -17.74 6.28
C ARG A 440 47.09 -17.68 7.82
N THR A 441 46.82 -16.50 8.40
CA THR A 441 46.84 -16.27 9.86
C THR A 441 45.70 -16.97 10.59
N VAL A 442 45.87 -17.27 11.88
CA VAL A 442 44.82 -17.82 12.76
C VAL A 442 43.55 -16.97 12.71
N LYS A 443 43.69 -15.65 12.66
CA LYS A 443 42.56 -14.72 12.57
C LYS A 443 41.77 -14.91 11.27
N GLN A 444 42.46 -14.97 10.13
CA GLN A 444 41.80 -15.18 8.82
C GLN A 444 41.05 -16.51 8.76
N ILE A 445 41.64 -17.60 9.27
CA ILE A 445 41.00 -18.92 9.31
C ILE A 445 39.75 -18.90 10.22
N ASN A 446 39.80 -18.17 11.33
CA ASN A 446 38.68 -18.05 12.25
C ASN A 446 37.54 -17.18 11.68
N ASP A 447 37.89 -16.06 11.05
CA ASP A 447 36.93 -15.17 10.39
C ASP A 447 36.23 -15.89 9.22
N GLU A 448 36.96 -16.71 8.47
CA GLU A 448 36.43 -17.57 7.39
C GLU A 448 35.50 -18.67 7.93
N ALA A 449 35.91 -19.36 9.02
CA ALA A 449 35.08 -20.36 9.68
C ALA A 449 33.77 -19.78 10.23
N GLU A 450 33.85 -18.59 10.81
CA GLU A 450 32.67 -17.88 11.31
C GLU A 450 31.75 -17.41 10.18
N ALA A 451 32.32 -16.94 9.05
CA ALA A 451 31.55 -16.61 7.86
C ALA A 451 30.81 -17.82 7.30
N ILE A 452 31.48 -18.97 7.15
CA ILE A 452 30.86 -20.22 6.65
C ILE A 452 29.78 -20.73 7.61
N ALA A 453 30.04 -20.74 8.93
CA ALA A 453 29.04 -21.12 9.92
C ALA A 453 27.81 -20.18 9.88
N LYS A 454 28.03 -18.87 9.71
CA LYS A 454 26.97 -17.88 9.56
C LYS A 454 26.16 -18.09 8.28
N ILE A 455 26.79 -18.46 7.17
CA ILE A 455 26.13 -18.77 5.89
C ILE A 455 25.26 -20.03 6.02
N LEU A 456 25.80 -21.11 6.59
CA LEU A 456 25.06 -22.36 6.80
C LEU A 456 23.86 -22.14 7.74
N ASN A 457 24.04 -21.35 8.80
CA ASN A 457 22.94 -20.94 9.67
C ASN A 457 22.00 -19.91 9.01
N ALA A 458 22.45 -19.13 8.01
CA ALA A 458 21.58 -18.22 7.27
C ALA A 458 20.54 -19.01 6.44
N GLY A 459 20.85 -20.24 6.03
CA GLY A 459 19.90 -21.18 5.44
C GLY A 459 18.89 -21.81 6.40
N ALA A 460 19.01 -21.57 7.72
CA ALA A 460 18.11 -22.10 8.74
C ALA A 460 17.28 -20.97 9.38
N LEU A 461 16.02 -20.82 8.98
CA LEU A 461 15.06 -20.03 9.76
C LEU A 461 14.59 -20.86 10.96
N ASP A 462 14.52 -20.27 12.16
CA ASP A 462 14.01 -20.93 13.38
C ASP A 462 12.59 -21.50 13.19
N ALA A 463 11.79 -20.85 12.33
CA ALA A 463 10.50 -21.31 11.84
C ALA A 463 10.30 -20.78 10.41
N ALA A 464 9.81 -21.64 9.52
CA ALA A 464 9.51 -21.25 8.14
C ALA A 464 8.25 -20.39 8.09
N LEU A 465 8.24 -19.39 7.19
CA LEU A 465 6.99 -18.75 6.78
C LEU A 465 6.21 -19.74 5.93
N GLN A 466 4.89 -19.75 6.07
CA GLN A 466 4.07 -20.38 5.05
C GLN A 466 4.37 -19.77 3.66
N PRO A 467 4.41 -20.58 2.58
CA PRO A 467 4.78 -20.08 1.25
C PRO A 467 3.87 -18.95 0.76
N GLU A 468 2.63 -18.93 1.23
CA GLU A 468 1.61 -17.96 0.86
C GLU A 468 1.20 -17.12 2.07
N PRO A 469 1.01 -15.79 1.90
CA PRO A 469 0.45 -14.96 2.95
C PRO A 469 -1.03 -15.33 3.19
N ILE A 470 -1.41 -15.42 4.46
CA ILE A 470 -2.78 -15.68 4.90
C ILE A 470 -3.72 -14.49 4.66
N SER A 471 -3.15 -13.28 4.59
CA SER A 471 -3.88 -12.08 4.22
C SER A 471 -3.01 -11.15 3.41
N VAL A 472 -3.62 -10.55 2.38
CA VAL A 472 -3.01 -9.53 1.54
C VAL A 472 -4.00 -8.37 1.49
N VAL A 473 -3.56 -7.20 1.92
CA VAL A 473 -4.28 -5.94 1.79
C VAL A 473 -3.43 -5.05 0.90
N GLN A 474 -3.92 -4.71 -0.27
CA GLN A 474 -3.21 -3.83 -1.21
C GLN A 474 -4.06 -2.62 -1.52
N ILE A 475 -3.58 -1.43 -1.16
CA ILE A 475 -4.29 -0.16 -1.34
C ILE A 475 -3.50 0.73 -2.28
N SER A 476 -4.15 1.24 -3.33
CA SER A 476 -3.53 2.16 -4.27
C SER A 476 -3.14 3.51 -3.62
N PRO A 477 -2.10 4.20 -4.14
CA PRO A 477 -1.73 5.55 -3.70
C PRO A 477 -2.88 6.54 -3.74
N GLU A 478 -3.70 6.46 -4.78
CA GLU A 478 -4.81 7.37 -5.04
C GLU A 478 -5.90 7.21 -3.96
N MET A 479 -6.26 5.97 -3.62
CA MET A 479 -7.20 5.69 -2.53
C MET A 479 -6.66 6.13 -1.17
N GLY A 480 -5.38 5.87 -0.87
CA GLY A 480 -4.77 6.32 0.38
C GLY A 480 -4.84 7.85 0.52
N LYS A 481 -4.48 8.57 -0.55
CA LYS A 481 -4.58 10.04 -0.57
C LYS A 481 -6.02 10.54 -0.41
N ASP A 482 -6.98 9.96 -1.14
CA ASP A 482 -8.39 10.34 -1.01
C ASP A 482 -8.91 10.09 0.42
N ASN A 483 -8.53 8.98 1.04
CA ASN A 483 -8.84 8.68 2.44
C ASN A 483 -8.25 9.69 3.42
N ILE A 484 -6.99 10.13 3.21
CA ILE A 484 -6.38 11.21 4.00
C ILE A 484 -7.14 12.51 3.82
N ASP A 485 -7.41 12.90 2.58
CA ASP A 485 -8.04 14.19 2.26
C ASP A 485 -9.46 14.24 2.86
N ARG A 486 -10.29 13.22 2.59
CA ARG A 486 -11.64 13.10 3.15
C ARG A 486 -11.64 13.00 4.69
N GLY A 487 -10.74 12.20 5.25
CA GLY A 487 -10.55 12.05 6.69
C GLY A 487 -10.19 13.39 7.35
N MET A 488 -9.23 14.13 6.80
CA MET A 488 -8.79 15.42 7.34
C MET A 488 -9.89 16.50 7.22
N TRP A 489 -10.54 16.61 6.06
CA TRP A 489 -11.64 17.57 5.88
C TRP A 489 -12.82 17.28 6.79
N SER A 490 -13.19 16.01 6.97
CA SER A 490 -14.24 15.62 7.91
C SER A 490 -13.88 15.99 9.35
N CYS A 491 -12.61 15.84 9.75
CA CYS A 491 -12.11 16.26 11.06
C CYS A 491 -12.20 17.78 11.25
N ILE A 492 -11.74 18.55 10.26
CA ILE A 492 -11.80 20.02 10.29
C ILE A 492 -13.25 20.49 10.40
N TYR A 493 -14.16 19.97 9.58
CA TYR A 493 -15.58 20.34 9.61
C TYR A 493 -16.23 19.95 10.93
N ALA A 494 -15.94 18.77 11.48
CA ALA A 494 -16.45 18.34 12.77
C ALA A 494 -16.00 19.26 13.90
N VAL A 495 -14.70 19.53 14.00
CA VAL A 495 -14.13 20.43 15.01
C VAL A 495 -14.70 21.84 14.85
N ALA A 496 -14.80 22.36 13.63
CA ALA A 496 -15.39 23.68 13.37
C ALA A 496 -16.86 23.74 13.82
N ALA A 497 -17.67 22.73 13.48
CA ALA A 497 -19.08 22.69 13.87
C ALA A 497 -19.26 22.61 15.39
N VAL A 498 -18.46 21.78 16.08
CA VAL A 498 -18.45 21.70 17.55
C VAL A 498 -18.01 23.02 18.16
N CYS A 499 -16.93 23.64 17.65
CA CYS A 499 -16.45 24.92 18.13
C CYS A 499 -17.50 26.03 17.97
N VAL A 500 -18.17 26.10 16.81
CA VAL A 500 -19.24 27.07 16.56
C VAL A 500 -20.40 26.85 17.53
N PHE A 501 -20.84 25.60 17.72
CA PHE A 501 -21.87 25.29 18.70
C PHE A 501 -21.48 25.75 20.11
N MET A 502 -20.24 25.47 20.53
CA MET A 502 -19.74 25.89 21.83
C MET A 502 -19.69 27.41 21.99
N LEU A 503 -19.29 28.16 20.96
CA LEU A 503 -19.29 29.62 21.00
C LEU A 503 -20.71 30.18 21.12
N VAL A 504 -21.65 29.64 20.33
CA VAL A 504 -23.05 30.11 20.30
C VAL A 504 -23.76 29.77 21.61
N TYR A 505 -23.59 28.56 22.12
CA TYR A 505 -24.35 28.08 23.27
C TYR A 505 -23.71 28.46 24.62
N TYR A 506 -22.38 28.43 24.73
CA TYR A 506 -21.64 28.65 25.99
C TYR A 506 -20.85 29.96 26.05
N THR A 507 -20.90 30.78 24.99
CA THR A 507 -20.27 32.12 24.91
C THR A 507 -18.80 32.10 25.37
N ILE A 508 -18.44 32.86 26.42
CA ILE A 508 -17.08 32.97 26.96
C ILE A 508 -16.58 31.63 27.50
N THR A 509 -17.45 30.85 28.17
CA THR A 509 -17.06 29.53 28.66
C THR A 509 -16.86 28.54 27.51
N GLY A 510 -17.57 28.74 26.41
CA GLY A 510 -17.37 28.04 25.13
C GLY A 510 -16.00 28.33 24.52
N VAL A 511 -15.51 29.57 24.59
CA VAL A 511 -14.14 29.92 24.14
C VAL A 511 -13.09 29.11 24.90
N PHE A 512 -13.20 29.00 26.23
CA PHE A 512 -12.25 28.22 27.02
C PHE A 512 -12.33 26.73 26.72
N ALA A 513 -13.53 26.20 26.51
CA ALA A 513 -13.72 24.82 26.09
C ALA A 513 -13.09 24.57 24.71
N ASN A 514 -13.26 25.47 23.75
CA ASN A 514 -12.66 25.34 22.41
C ASN A 514 -11.12 25.35 22.47
N ILE A 515 -10.53 26.25 23.27
CA ILE A 515 -9.07 26.25 23.49
C ILE A 515 -8.61 24.89 24.07
N ALA A 516 -9.35 24.34 25.04
CA ALA A 516 -9.04 23.04 25.62
C ALA A 516 -9.17 21.89 24.61
N VAL A 517 -10.21 21.89 23.75
CA VAL A 517 -10.40 20.89 22.69
C VAL A 517 -9.28 20.95 21.65
N LEU A 518 -8.83 22.14 21.25
CA LEU A 518 -7.70 22.29 20.32
C LEU A 518 -6.38 21.81 20.93
N ILE A 519 -6.13 22.13 22.21
CA ILE A 519 -4.96 21.62 22.94
C ILE A 519 -5.04 20.09 23.08
N ASN A 520 -6.23 19.53 23.31
CA ASN A 520 -6.45 18.08 23.36
C ASN A 520 -6.03 17.41 22.04
N GLY A 521 -6.56 17.90 20.90
CA GLY A 521 -6.19 17.36 19.59
C GLY A 521 -4.68 17.40 19.31
N LEU A 522 -4.01 18.51 19.64
CA LEU A 522 -2.56 18.65 19.50
C LEU A 522 -1.79 17.62 20.35
N LEU A 523 -2.18 17.46 21.62
CA LEU A 523 -1.57 16.50 22.55
C LEU A 523 -1.76 15.05 22.08
N VAL A 524 -2.94 14.69 21.60
CA VAL A 524 -3.22 13.33 21.09
C VAL A 524 -2.32 13.02 19.89
N VAL A 525 -2.23 13.92 18.92
CA VAL A 525 -1.37 13.72 17.73
C VAL A 525 0.10 13.66 18.13
N ALA A 526 0.56 14.50 19.07
CA ALA A 526 1.94 14.48 19.55
C ALA A 526 2.29 13.17 20.28
N VAL A 527 1.42 12.68 21.16
CA VAL A 527 1.65 11.40 21.87
C VAL A 527 1.68 10.23 20.87
N MET A 528 0.77 10.23 19.89
CA MET A 528 0.76 9.22 18.82
C MET A 528 2.07 9.23 18.01
N ALA A 529 2.56 10.42 17.64
CA ALA A 529 3.83 10.57 16.94
C ALA A 529 5.02 10.08 17.80
N TYR A 530 5.05 10.43 19.09
CA TYR A 530 6.10 9.99 20.02
C TYR A 530 6.14 8.47 20.20
N MET A 531 4.98 7.84 20.34
CA MET A 531 4.87 6.38 20.46
C MET A 531 5.12 5.64 19.14
N GLN A 532 5.34 6.37 18.04
CA GLN A 532 5.37 5.82 16.68
C GLN A 532 4.11 5.00 16.35
N GLY A 533 2.98 5.39 16.94
CA GLY A 533 1.68 4.77 16.72
C GLY A 533 1.23 4.99 15.28
N THR A 534 0.56 3.99 14.71
CA THR A 534 0.06 4.05 13.34
C THR A 534 -1.31 4.72 13.32
N PHE A 535 -1.44 5.77 12.51
CA PHE A 535 -2.66 6.52 12.32
C PHE A 535 -3.45 5.90 11.17
N THR A 536 -4.56 5.22 11.47
CA THR A 536 -5.40 4.53 10.48
C THR A 536 -6.67 5.34 10.18
N LEU A 537 -7.45 4.93 9.19
CA LEU A 537 -8.72 5.60 8.90
C LEU A 537 -9.71 5.49 10.09
N PRO A 538 -9.88 4.31 10.74
CA PRO A 538 -10.55 4.23 12.03
C PRO A 538 -9.88 5.13 13.09
N GLY A 539 -8.54 5.18 13.16
CA GLY A 539 -7.80 6.09 14.05
C GLY A 539 -8.23 7.56 13.93
N ILE A 540 -8.39 8.07 12.70
CA ILE A 540 -8.94 9.41 12.44
C ILE A 540 -10.34 9.54 13.03
N ALA A 541 -11.22 8.56 12.78
CA ALA A 541 -12.57 8.56 13.36
C ALA A 541 -12.55 8.61 14.90
N GLY A 542 -11.59 7.92 15.53
CA GLY A 542 -11.37 7.96 16.98
C GLY A 542 -10.94 9.32 17.49
N LEU A 543 -10.04 9.99 16.77
CA LEU A 543 -9.66 11.37 17.08
C LEU A 543 -10.87 12.31 16.95
N VAL A 544 -11.59 12.25 15.83
CA VAL A 544 -12.78 13.07 15.56
C VAL A 544 -13.83 12.87 16.64
N LEU A 545 -14.13 11.62 17.00
CA LEU A 545 -15.08 11.29 18.04
C LEU A 545 -14.63 11.81 19.41
N THR A 546 -13.36 11.65 19.77
CA THR A 546 -12.81 12.18 21.01
C THR A 546 -13.03 13.69 21.08
N LEU A 547 -12.81 14.41 19.98
CA LEU A 547 -13.03 15.86 19.92
C LEU A 547 -14.51 16.23 20.05
N GLY A 548 -15.42 15.45 19.45
CA GLY A 548 -16.87 15.63 19.61
C GLY A 548 -17.37 15.33 21.03
N MET A 549 -16.78 14.35 21.71
CA MET A 549 -17.06 14.01 23.11
C MET A 549 -16.37 14.95 24.10
N ALA A 550 -15.26 15.59 23.72
CA ALA A 550 -14.45 16.45 24.59
C ALA A 550 -15.16 17.72 25.08
N VAL A 551 -16.39 17.95 24.63
CA VAL A 551 -17.24 19.02 25.13
C VAL A 551 -18.02 18.60 26.38
N ASP A 552 -18.31 17.31 26.57
CA ASP A 552 -19.19 16.79 27.62
C ASP A 552 -18.73 17.20 29.03
N ALA A 553 -17.44 16.97 29.34
CA ALA A 553 -16.86 17.40 30.60
C ALA A 553 -17.05 18.90 30.87
N ASN A 554 -16.88 19.73 29.83
CA ASN A 554 -17.01 21.18 29.93
C ASN A 554 -18.48 21.61 30.14
N VAL A 555 -19.42 20.93 29.49
CA VAL A 555 -20.86 21.10 29.70
C VAL A 555 -21.20 20.81 31.17
N LEU A 556 -20.76 19.68 31.70
CA LEU A 556 -21.05 19.23 33.06
C LEU A 556 -20.48 20.21 34.11
N ILE A 557 -19.24 20.67 33.90
CA ILE A 557 -18.61 21.71 34.73
C ILE A 557 -19.45 22.99 34.71
N ASN A 558 -19.84 23.46 33.53
CA ASN A 558 -20.63 24.69 33.38
C ASN A 558 -22.00 24.59 34.06
N GLU A 559 -22.69 23.46 33.93
CA GLU A 559 -23.96 23.22 34.62
C GLU A 559 -23.79 23.22 36.14
N ARG A 560 -22.71 22.62 36.67
CA ARG A 560 -22.47 22.63 38.11
C ARG A 560 -22.11 24.02 38.64
N ILE A 561 -21.31 24.77 37.90
CA ILE A 561 -21.00 26.17 38.22
C ILE A 561 -22.30 26.98 38.27
N ARG A 562 -23.17 26.79 37.28
CA ARG A 562 -24.50 27.42 37.24
C ARG A 562 -25.35 27.03 38.44
N GLU A 563 -25.37 25.76 38.84
CA GLU A 563 -26.13 25.30 40.01
C GLU A 563 -25.65 25.98 41.31
N GLU A 564 -24.34 26.13 41.50
CA GLU A 564 -23.77 26.83 42.66
C GLU A 564 -24.05 28.34 42.64
N LEU A 565 -24.04 28.98 41.46
CA LEU A 565 -24.46 30.38 41.30
C LEU A 565 -25.94 30.57 41.68
N HIS A 566 -26.83 29.63 41.30
CA HIS A 566 -28.24 29.68 41.67
C HIS A 566 -28.45 29.49 43.18
N LYS A 567 -27.57 28.74 43.85
CA LYS A 567 -27.53 28.62 45.32
C LYS A 567 -26.98 29.88 46.01
N GLY A 568 -26.62 30.92 45.27
CA GLY A 568 -26.14 32.20 45.79
C GLY A 568 -24.64 32.28 46.05
N ALA A 569 -23.84 31.32 45.56
CA ALA A 569 -22.38 31.41 45.67
C ALA A 569 -21.83 32.54 44.79
N SER A 570 -20.80 33.25 45.27
CA SER A 570 -20.06 34.21 44.44
C SER A 570 -19.39 33.52 43.25
N LEU A 571 -19.18 34.20 42.13
CA LEU A 571 -18.65 33.61 40.89
C LEU A 571 -17.35 32.80 41.13
N PHE A 572 -16.41 33.36 41.87
CA PHE A 572 -15.16 32.67 42.19
C PHE A 572 -15.40 31.38 43.01
N MET A 573 -16.28 31.44 44.01
CA MET A 573 -16.60 30.27 44.84
C MET A 573 -17.41 29.23 44.07
N ALA A 574 -18.33 29.65 43.20
CA ALA A 574 -19.09 28.77 42.33
C ALA A 574 -18.18 28.04 41.33
N VAL A 575 -17.23 28.73 40.71
CA VAL A 575 -16.20 28.11 39.85
C VAL A 575 -15.37 27.12 40.64
N LYS A 576 -14.82 27.51 41.79
CA LYS A 576 -13.99 26.61 42.60
C LYS A 576 -14.75 25.34 43.00
N GLN A 577 -15.95 25.50 43.54
CA GLN A 577 -16.79 24.37 43.98
C GLN A 577 -17.29 23.52 42.81
N GLY A 578 -17.60 24.13 41.66
CA GLY A 578 -18.00 23.43 40.45
C GLY A 578 -16.94 22.42 40.02
N TYR A 579 -15.69 22.87 39.86
CA TYR A 579 -14.58 21.97 39.50
C TYR A 579 -14.27 20.92 40.58
N ASP A 580 -14.38 21.26 41.87
CA ASP A 580 -14.05 20.32 42.95
C ASP A 580 -15.11 19.21 43.12
N LYS A 581 -16.40 19.49 42.83
CA LYS A 581 -17.49 18.52 42.97
C LYS A 581 -17.63 17.56 41.77
N VAL A 582 -17.16 17.96 40.59
CA VAL A 582 -17.44 17.29 39.32
C VAL A 582 -16.40 16.23 38.93
N PHE A 583 -15.21 16.25 39.52
CA PHE A 583 -14.09 15.39 39.15
C PHE A 583 -14.46 13.91 39.01
N TRP A 584 -15.12 13.34 40.03
CA TRP A 584 -15.45 11.91 40.05
C TRP A 584 -16.48 11.54 38.99
N THR A 585 -17.47 12.39 38.75
CA THR A 585 -18.48 12.17 37.71
C THR A 585 -17.83 12.15 36.32
N ILE A 586 -16.88 13.05 36.03
CA ILE A 586 -16.12 13.08 34.76
C ILE A 586 -15.16 11.88 34.65
N PHE A 587 -14.50 11.50 35.75
CA PHE A 587 -13.62 10.34 35.76
C PHE A 587 -14.41 9.07 35.47
N ASP A 588 -15.53 8.87 36.15
CA ASP A 588 -16.38 7.69 36.02
C ASP A 588 -16.95 7.57 34.59
N ALA A 589 -17.41 8.70 34.04
CA ALA A 589 -17.84 8.85 32.65
C ALA A 589 -16.77 8.34 31.66
N ASN A 590 -15.56 8.91 31.73
CA ASN A 590 -14.49 8.58 30.78
C ASN A 590 -13.85 7.20 31.00
N LEU A 591 -13.87 6.69 32.23
CA LEU A 591 -13.26 5.39 32.57
C LEU A 591 -13.97 4.25 31.85
N THR A 592 -15.29 4.30 31.69
CA THR A 592 -16.03 3.23 30.97
C THR A 592 -15.67 3.17 29.48
N THR A 593 -15.61 4.31 28.80
CA THR A 593 -15.13 4.38 27.41
C THR A 593 -13.66 3.96 27.34
N SER A 594 -12.85 4.29 28.34
CA SER A 594 -11.44 3.85 28.43
C SER A 594 -11.34 2.33 28.56
N LEU A 595 -12.21 1.66 29.33
CA LEU A 595 -12.25 0.20 29.44
C LEU A 595 -12.52 -0.44 28.08
N THR A 596 -13.49 0.06 27.31
CA THR A 596 -13.77 -0.44 25.95
C THR A 596 -12.57 -0.25 25.01
N SER A 597 -11.88 0.89 25.13
CA SER A 597 -10.68 1.21 24.36
C SER A 597 -9.52 0.26 24.71
N ILE A 598 -9.34 -0.06 25.99
CA ILE A 598 -8.34 -1.02 26.45
C ILE A 598 -8.63 -2.41 25.86
N VAL A 599 -9.88 -2.87 25.88
CA VAL A 599 -10.25 -4.16 25.29
C VAL A 599 -9.97 -4.17 23.77
N LEU A 600 -10.30 -3.09 23.06
CA LEU A 600 -9.95 -2.95 21.63
C LEU A 600 -8.44 -3.03 21.37
N ILE A 601 -7.62 -2.50 22.26
CA ILE A 601 -6.15 -2.53 22.11
C ILE A 601 -5.60 -3.97 22.20
N PHE A 602 -6.24 -4.82 23.00
CA PHE A 602 -5.80 -6.21 23.21
C PHE A 602 -6.41 -7.21 22.23
N PHE A 603 -7.66 -6.99 21.79
CA PHE A 603 -8.42 -7.96 20.98
C PHE A 603 -8.73 -7.47 19.56
N GLY A 604 -8.56 -6.18 19.25
CA GLY A 604 -8.79 -5.62 17.93
C GLY A 604 -7.69 -5.99 16.93
N SER A 605 -8.04 -5.94 15.64
CA SER A 605 -7.06 -5.94 14.55
C SER A 605 -6.16 -4.71 14.62
N GLU A 606 -5.10 -4.65 13.83
CA GLU A 606 -4.17 -3.53 13.85
C GLU A 606 -4.85 -2.18 13.56
N GLU A 607 -5.73 -2.14 12.56
CA GLU A 607 -6.50 -0.95 12.17
C GLU A 607 -7.39 -0.45 13.31
N VAL A 608 -8.04 -1.39 14.00
CA VAL A 608 -8.92 -1.15 15.16
C VAL A 608 -8.13 -0.83 16.43
N LYS A 609 -6.95 -1.41 16.60
CA LYS A 609 -6.04 -1.13 17.71
C LYS A 609 -5.55 0.32 17.65
N GLY A 610 -5.22 0.81 16.45
CA GLY A 610 -4.90 2.23 16.22
C GLY A 610 -6.03 3.15 16.68
N PHE A 611 -7.27 2.79 16.38
CA PHE A 611 -8.47 3.48 16.90
C PHE A 611 -8.55 3.43 18.43
N GLY A 612 -8.43 2.26 19.05
CA GLY A 612 -8.49 2.10 20.50
C GLY A 612 -7.40 2.90 21.24
N ILE A 613 -6.17 2.92 20.72
CA ILE A 613 -5.07 3.72 21.27
C ILE A 613 -5.39 5.22 21.18
N THR A 614 -5.83 5.67 20.01
CA THR A 614 -6.15 7.09 19.77
C THR A 614 -7.28 7.55 20.70
N LEU A 615 -8.32 6.74 20.85
CA LEU A 615 -9.45 7.01 21.74
C LEU A 615 -9.02 7.04 23.21
N LEU A 616 -8.24 6.06 23.68
CA LEU A 616 -7.77 6.00 25.07
C LEU A 616 -6.89 7.21 25.44
N ILE A 617 -5.90 7.53 24.60
CA ILE A 617 -5.05 8.71 24.79
C ILE A 617 -5.92 9.97 24.76
N GLY A 618 -6.85 10.04 23.81
CA GLY A 618 -7.84 11.09 23.70
C GLY A 618 -8.61 11.35 24.98
N LEU A 619 -9.15 10.31 25.62
CA LEU A 619 -9.90 10.41 26.87
C LEU A 619 -9.01 10.85 28.04
N ILE A 620 -7.79 10.32 28.16
CA ILE A 620 -6.85 10.69 29.23
C ILE A 620 -6.43 12.16 29.10
N VAL A 621 -6.06 12.59 27.89
CA VAL A 621 -5.68 13.98 27.60
C VAL A 621 -6.90 14.90 27.76
N HIS A 622 -8.09 14.43 27.39
CA HIS A 622 -9.33 15.16 27.60
C HIS A 622 -9.57 15.44 29.09
N MET A 623 -9.36 14.46 29.98
CA MET A 623 -9.45 14.70 31.43
C MET A 623 -8.51 15.81 31.90
N PHE A 624 -7.27 15.82 31.42
CA PHE A 624 -6.32 16.89 31.73
C PHE A 624 -6.80 18.26 31.22
N THR A 625 -7.18 18.34 29.95
CA THR A 625 -7.59 19.61 29.33
C THR A 625 -8.88 20.16 29.94
N ALA A 626 -9.87 19.31 30.21
CA ALA A 626 -11.16 19.71 30.77
C ALA A 626 -11.14 20.03 32.27
N LEU A 627 -10.20 19.48 33.05
CA LEU A 627 -10.13 19.73 34.50
C LEU A 627 -9.04 20.73 34.90
N PHE A 628 -7.95 20.80 34.13
CA PHE A 628 -6.81 21.65 34.45
C PHE A 628 -6.74 22.90 33.56
N VAL A 629 -6.84 22.76 32.24
CA VAL A 629 -6.68 23.89 31.30
C VAL A 629 -7.86 24.85 31.43
N THR A 630 -9.08 24.37 31.27
CA THR A 630 -10.30 25.19 31.40
C THR A 630 -10.42 25.85 32.78
N ARG A 631 -10.09 25.13 33.86
CA ARG A 631 -10.04 25.66 35.23
C ARG A 631 -9.05 26.82 35.33
N THR A 632 -7.88 26.68 34.73
CA THR A 632 -6.84 27.72 34.74
C THR A 632 -7.28 28.94 33.96
N LEU A 633 -7.85 28.76 32.77
CA LEU A 633 -8.39 29.85 31.94
C LEU A 633 -9.53 30.60 32.65
N MET A 634 -10.47 29.88 33.26
CA MET A 634 -11.61 30.46 33.99
C MET A 634 -11.16 31.27 35.22
N LEU A 635 -10.24 30.73 36.02
CA LEU A 635 -9.73 31.46 37.18
C LEU A 635 -8.87 32.67 36.78
N ALA A 636 -8.14 32.57 35.67
CA ALA A 636 -7.36 33.68 35.13
C ALA A 636 -8.25 34.80 34.61
N SER A 637 -9.34 34.47 33.89
CA SER A 637 -10.25 35.46 33.32
C SER A 637 -11.00 36.27 34.39
N ILE A 638 -11.40 35.63 35.50
CA ILE A 638 -11.96 36.31 36.67
C ILE A 638 -10.92 37.24 37.29
N LYS A 639 -9.70 36.74 37.51
CA LYS A 639 -8.65 37.51 38.19
C LYS A 639 -8.15 38.70 37.39
N TRP A 640 -8.03 38.57 36.07
CA TRP A 640 -7.60 39.64 35.17
C TRP A 640 -8.73 40.62 34.80
N GLY A 641 -9.94 40.42 35.34
CA GLY A 641 -11.07 41.31 35.08
C GLY A 641 -11.63 41.21 33.67
N ILE A 642 -11.29 40.15 32.92
CA ILE A 642 -11.92 39.80 31.63
C ILE A 642 -13.39 39.44 31.89
N ILE A 643 -13.63 38.69 32.97
CA ILE A 643 -14.96 38.52 33.56
C ILE A 643 -15.01 39.45 34.76
N ARG A 644 -15.58 40.65 34.60
CA ARG A 644 -15.66 41.65 35.67
C ARG A 644 -16.58 41.15 36.79
N GLN A 645 -16.02 40.99 37.98
CA GLN A 645 -16.76 40.83 39.23
C GLN A 645 -16.99 42.24 39.78
N ILE A 646 -18.13 42.86 39.47
CA ILE A 646 -18.55 44.12 40.10
C ILE A 646 -19.64 43.76 41.10
N ASP A 647 -19.43 44.12 42.37
CA ASP A 647 -20.31 43.82 43.51
C ASP A 647 -21.65 44.60 43.50
N ASP A 648 -21.99 45.25 42.40
CA ASP A 648 -23.25 45.97 42.23
C ASP A 648 -24.29 45.04 41.61
N GLY A 649 -25.48 44.96 42.21
CA GLY A 649 -26.48 43.91 41.95
C GLY A 649 -26.92 43.72 40.49
N SER A 650 -26.59 44.66 39.60
CA SER A 650 -26.85 44.63 38.15
C SER A 650 -25.96 43.66 37.36
N VAL A 651 -24.75 43.34 37.84
CA VAL A 651 -23.83 42.40 37.15
C VAL A 651 -24.04 40.96 37.61
N GLY A 652 -24.62 40.75 38.80
CA GLY A 652 -25.15 39.43 39.19
C GLY A 652 -26.22 38.93 38.22
N GLU A 653 -27.02 39.85 37.65
CA GLU A 653 -27.95 39.58 36.56
C GLU A 653 -27.24 39.35 35.22
N TYR A 654 -26.24 40.15 34.86
CA TYR A 654 -25.47 39.98 33.60
C TYR A 654 -24.61 38.70 33.57
N LEU A 655 -23.98 38.34 34.69
CA LEU A 655 -23.24 37.07 34.84
C LEU A 655 -24.19 35.89 35.00
N ARG A 656 -25.38 36.08 35.61
CA ARG A 656 -26.47 35.13 35.44
C ARG A 656 -26.77 35.01 33.95
N GLU A 657 -27.05 36.05 33.19
CA GLU A 657 -27.37 35.98 31.75
C GLU A 657 -26.31 35.26 30.91
N ILE A 658 -25.02 35.54 31.10
CA ILE A 658 -23.90 34.84 30.43
C ILE A 658 -23.95 33.32 30.72
N PHE A 659 -24.32 32.96 31.95
CA PHE A 659 -24.42 31.58 32.38
C PHE A 659 -25.85 31.00 32.32
N SER A 660 -26.96 31.73 32.13
CA SER A 660 -28.32 31.30 32.52
C SER A 660 -29.37 31.25 31.41
N PHE A 661 -28.97 31.16 30.14
CA PHE A 661 -29.89 31.00 28.99
C PHE A 661 -30.97 32.09 28.87
N THR A 662 -30.88 33.22 29.57
CA THR A 662 -32.01 34.15 29.68
C THR A 662 -32.43 34.72 28.33
N TRP A 663 -31.46 35.01 27.44
CA TRP A 663 -31.72 35.48 26.08
C TRP A 663 -32.46 34.45 25.19
N LEU A 664 -32.26 33.15 25.42
CA LEU A 664 -32.95 32.06 24.72
C LEU A 664 -34.30 31.69 25.38
N ARG A 665 -34.44 31.94 26.68
CA ARG A 665 -35.69 31.75 27.45
C ARG A 665 -36.76 32.80 27.11
N GLN A 666 -36.32 33.98 26.69
CA GLN A 666 -37.16 35.10 26.21
C GLN A 666 -37.47 35.02 24.70
N GLY A 667 -36.81 34.15 23.94
CA GLY A 667 -37.09 33.94 22.52
C GLY A 667 -38.40 33.17 22.27
N LYS A 668 -39.15 33.53 21.20
CA LYS A 668 -40.42 32.89 20.76
C LYS A 668 -40.28 31.44 20.26
N TRP A 669 -39.22 30.71 20.62
CA TRP A 669 -38.92 29.37 20.12
C TRP A 669 -39.33 28.32 21.16
N PRO A 670 -40.53 27.71 21.05
CA PRO A 670 -41.10 26.82 22.08
C PRO A 670 -40.22 25.60 22.40
N PHE A 671 -39.38 25.13 21.48
CA PHE A 671 -38.44 24.03 21.67
C PHE A 671 -37.39 24.30 22.77
N MET A 672 -36.92 25.54 22.90
CA MET A 672 -35.90 25.91 23.90
C MET A 672 -36.44 25.89 25.34
N ARG A 673 -37.75 26.10 25.54
CA ARG A 673 -38.40 25.99 26.86
C ARG A 673 -38.53 24.54 27.33
N VAL A 674 -38.75 23.60 26.42
CA VAL A 674 -38.91 22.16 26.74
C VAL A 674 -37.60 21.53 27.23
N ILE A 675 -36.45 21.95 26.67
CA ILE A 675 -35.12 21.41 27.03
C ILE A 675 -34.57 22.00 28.34
N THR A 676 -35.03 23.20 28.72
CA THR A 676 -34.48 23.94 29.88
C THR A 676 -35.33 23.79 31.15
N VAL A 677 -36.62 23.44 31.04
CA VAL A 677 -37.53 23.24 32.18
C VAL A 677 -38.45 22.03 31.92
N SER A 678 -37.86 20.86 31.69
CA SER A 678 -38.62 19.62 31.49
C SER A 678 -39.17 19.10 32.83
N ASN A 679 -40.49 18.92 32.93
CA ASN A 679 -41.16 18.16 33.99
C ASN A 679 -41.94 17.01 33.38
N ILE A 680 -41.21 16.09 32.74
CA ILE A 680 -41.78 14.92 32.06
C ILE A 680 -41.89 13.79 33.09
N ASP A 681 -43.04 13.11 33.13
CA ASP A 681 -43.21 11.88 33.92
C ASP A 681 -42.68 10.65 33.16
N TRP A 682 -41.36 10.45 33.24
CA TRP A 682 -40.65 9.32 32.65
C TRP A 682 -41.03 8.00 33.33
N ILE A 683 -41.24 8.06 34.65
CA ILE A 683 -41.47 6.88 35.48
C ILE A 683 -42.88 6.32 35.29
N GLY A 684 -43.89 7.18 35.10
CA GLY A 684 -45.25 6.75 34.76
C GLY A 684 -45.37 6.15 33.36
N LYS A 685 -44.58 6.65 32.40
CA LYS A 685 -44.60 6.19 31.00
C LYS A 685 -43.67 5.02 30.68
N ARG A 686 -42.86 4.56 31.65
CA ARG A 686 -41.82 3.53 31.43
C ARG A 686 -42.30 2.26 30.72
N TYR A 687 -43.53 1.80 30.96
CA TYR A 687 -44.03 0.56 30.34
C TYR A 687 -44.24 0.70 28.83
N TYR A 688 -44.64 1.88 28.35
CA TYR A 688 -44.72 2.16 26.91
C TYR A 688 -43.34 2.15 26.26
N PHE A 689 -42.34 2.73 26.93
CA PHE A 689 -40.97 2.73 26.44
C PHE A 689 -40.35 1.34 26.47
N TRP A 690 -40.53 0.57 27.55
CA TRP A 690 -40.02 -0.79 27.64
C TRP A 690 -40.65 -1.73 26.61
N THR A 691 -41.95 -1.59 26.36
CA THR A 691 -42.62 -2.38 25.31
C THR A 691 -42.15 -2.00 23.92
N ALA A 692 -42.04 -0.71 23.60
CA ALA A 692 -41.50 -0.24 22.33
C ALA A 692 -40.04 -0.71 22.12
N SER A 693 -39.19 -0.57 23.13
CA SER A 693 -37.81 -1.06 23.13
C SER A 693 -37.72 -2.56 22.91
N LEU A 694 -38.52 -3.35 23.63
CA LEU A 694 -38.53 -4.80 23.47
C LEU A 694 -38.95 -5.18 22.04
N LEU A 695 -39.99 -4.54 21.49
CA LEU A 695 -40.43 -4.78 20.12
C LEU A 695 -39.34 -4.45 19.09
N ILE A 696 -38.67 -3.30 19.23
CA ILE A 696 -37.59 -2.90 18.33
C ILE A 696 -36.39 -3.86 18.45
N THR A 697 -35.99 -4.25 19.66
CA THR A 697 -34.90 -5.20 19.87
C THR A 697 -35.23 -6.58 19.30
N VAL A 698 -36.46 -7.08 19.50
CA VAL A 698 -36.90 -8.37 18.95
C VAL A 698 -36.99 -8.29 17.42
N ALA A 699 -37.57 -7.24 16.86
CA ALA A 699 -37.60 -7.03 15.41
C ALA A 699 -36.19 -6.95 14.82
N GLY A 700 -35.28 -6.24 15.49
CA GLY A 700 -33.88 -6.15 15.11
C GLY A 700 -33.16 -7.49 15.16
N LEU A 701 -33.43 -8.32 16.17
CA LEU A 701 -32.91 -9.68 16.25
C LEU A 701 -33.45 -10.56 15.11
N VAL A 702 -34.74 -10.45 14.78
CA VAL A 702 -35.33 -11.15 13.64
C VAL A 702 -34.64 -10.74 12.33
N VAL A 703 -34.43 -9.45 12.09
CA VAL A 703 -33.69 -8.93 10.93
C VAL A 703 -32.25 -9.48 10.90
N PHE A 704 -31.56 -9.46 12.04
CA PHE A 704 -30.20 -9.99 12.18
C PHE A 704 -30.09 -11.48 11.86
N LEU A 705 -31.02 -12.29 12.37
CA LEU A 705 -31.06 -13.73 12.13
C LEU A 705 -31.47 -14.05 10.68
N ALA A 706 -32.47 -13.34 10.16
CA ALA A 706 -33.01 -13.57 8.82
C ALA A 706 -32.02 -13.21 7.69
N ARG A 707 -31.07 -12.29 7.92
CA ARG A 707 -30.05 -11.94 6.92
C ARG A 707 -28.96 -13.03 6.75
N GLY A 708 -28.87 -14.02 7.65
CA GLY A 708 -27.89 -15.11 7.53
C GLY A 708 -26.43 -14.63 7.59
N GLU A 709 -25.49 -15.36 6.97
CA GLU A 709 -24.07 -14.97 6.97
C GLU A 709 -23.78 -13.70 6.16
N ASP A 710 -24.75 -13.20 5.39
CA ASP A 710 -24.59 -12.06 4.48
C ASP A 710 -24.44 -10.72 5.17
N LYS A 711 -24.69 -10.69 6.47
CA LYS A 711 -24.41 -9.54 7.34
C LYS A 711 -22.92 -9.32 7.60
N TYR A 712 -22.08 -10.34 7.40
CA TYR A 712 -20.65 -10.28 7.68
C TYR A 712 -19.84 -9.98 6.42
N ASP A 713 -18.75 -9.23 6.62
CA ASP A 713 -17.75 -8.92 5.59
C ASP A 713 -16.73 -10.06 5.42
N ILE A 714 -15.85 -9.98 4.41
CA ILE A 714 -14.81 -10.99 4.14
C ILE A 714 -13.84 -11.16 5.31
N GLU A 715 -13.68 -10.14 6.16
CA GLU A 715 -12.90 -10.20 7.40
C GLU A 715 -13.44 -11.22 8.42
N PHE A 716 -14.73 -11.57 8.36
CA PHE A 716 -15.37 -12.54 9.26
C PHE A 716 -15.89 -13.79 8.55
N ARG A 717 -15.93 -13.78 7.22
CA ARG A 717 -16.34 -14.92 6.39
C ARG A 717 -15.21 -15.64 5.69
N GLY A 718 -14.09 -14.96 5.47
CA GLY A 718 -13.07 -15.36 4.51
C GLY A 718 -13.50 -15.00 3.08
N GLY A 719 -12.52 -14.87 2.19
CA GLY A 719 -12.75 -14.58 0.78
C GLY A 719 -11.85 -13.49 0.22
N THR A 720 -12.17 -13.05 -0.99
CA THR A 720 -11.45 -11.99 -1.71
C THR A 720 -12.40 -10.85 -2.07
N GLN A 721 -11.97 -9.64 -1.80
CA GLN A 721 -12.58 -8.38 -2.19
C GLN A 721 -11.67 -7.67 -3.18
N VAL A 722 -12.25 -7.23 -4.29
CA VAL A 722 -11.57 -6.49 -5.35
C VAL A 722 -12.34 -5.22 -5.63
N THR A 723 -11.68 -4.08 -5.51
CA THR A 723 -12.23 -2.78 -5.91
C THR A 723 -11.59 -2.35 -7.23
N PHE A 724 -12.44 -1.98 -8.18
CA PHE A 724 -12.01 -1.56 -9.51
C PHE A 724 -12.86 -0.40 -10.03
N ALA A 725 -12.22 0.52 -10.75
CA ALA A 725 -12.89 1.61 -11.44
C ALA A 725 -13.13 1.23 -12.90
N LEU A 726 -14.26 1.65 -13.46
CA LEU A 726 -14.53 1.62 -14.89
C LEU A 726 -14.35 3.01 -15.48
N ARG A 727 -13.98 3.11 -16.76
CA ARG A 727 -13.82 4.39 -17.46
C ARG A 727 -15.11 5.19 -17.39
N GLN A 728 -15.02 6.51 -17.32
CA GLN A 728 -16.21 7.37 -17.23
C GLN A 728 -17.14 7.26 -18.46
N ASP A 729 -16.62 6.86 -19.63
CA ASP A 729 -17.42 6.61 -20.84
C ASP A 729 -18.05 5.21 -20.88
N ALA A 730 -17.67 4.30 -19.97
CA ALA A 730 -18.25 2.97 -19.87
C ALA A 730 -19.64 3.01 -19.20
N GLN A 731 -20.69 2.95 -20.01
CA GLN A 731 -22.08 2.88 -19.56
C GLN A 731 -22.49 1.44 -19.19
N LEU A 732 -21.87 0.86 -18.16
CA LEU A 732 -22.28 -0.44 -17.62
C LEU A 732 -23.16 -0.26 -16.39
N SER A 733 -24.33 -0.90 -16.39
CA SER A 733 -25.16 -0.96 -15.18
C SER A 733 -24.57 -1.98 -14.19
N LEU A 734 -24.97 -1.88 -12.91
CA LEU A 734 -24.54 -2.81 -11.88
C LEU A 734 -24.84 -4.28 -12.26
N ASP A 735 -25.98 -4.53 -12.90
CA ASP A 735 -26.36 -5.87 -13.34
C ASP A 735 -25.50 -6.35 -14.50
N ASP A 736 -25.06 -5.47 -15.40
CA ASP A 736 -24.11 -5.82 -16.47
C ASP A 736 -22.75 -6.22 -15.90
N VAL A 737 -22.28 -5.51 -14.87
CA VAL A 737 -21.04 -5.84 -14.15
C VAL A 737 -21.18 -7.19 -13.43
N ARG A 738 -22.30 -7.45 -12.73
CA ARG A 738 -22.59 -8.75 -12.09
C ARG A 738 -22.59 -9.89 -13.10
N ASN A 739 -23.29 -9.71 -14.22
CA ASN A 739 -23.38 -10.72 -15.28
C ASN A 739 -22.01 -10.99 -15.91
N LYS A 740 -21.19 -9.95 -16.13
CA LYS A 740 -19.82 -10.10 -16.61
C LYS A 740 -18.96 -10.90 -15.63
N ILE A 741 -19.04 -10.63 -14.32
CA ILE A 741 -18.30 -11.39 -13.30
C ILE A 741 -18.75 -12.85 -13.23
N ALA A 742 -20.05 -13.10 -13.24
CA ALA A 742 -20.60 -14.45 -13.21
C ALA A 742 -20.18 -15.28 -14.43
N ALA A 743 -19.97 -14.64 -15.58
CA ALA A 743 -19.50 -15.31 -16.79
C ALA A 743 -18.06 -15.85 -16.68
N ILE A 744 -17.24 -15.34 -15.76
CA ILE A 744 -15.85 -15.79 -15.57
C ILE A 744 -15.79 -17.28 -15.23
N ALA A 745 -16.70 -17.77 -14.38
CA ALA A 745 -16.78 -19.19 -14.01
C ALA A 745 -17.05 -20.13 -15.20
N ARG A 746 -17.56 -19.57 -16.31
CA ARG A 746 -17.95 -20.30 -17.53
C ARG A 746 -16.90 -20.20 -18.64
N THR A 747 -15.74 -19.58 -18.36
CA THR A 747 -14.68 -19.36 -19.35
C THR A 747 -14.14 -20.69 -19.89
N PRO A 748 -14.04 -20.88 -21.21
CA PRO A 748 -13.44 -22.06 -21.82
C PRO A 748 -11.95 -22.21 -21.42
N GLY A 749 -11.48 -23.44 -21.20
CA GLY A 749 -10.07 -23.71 -20.89
C GLY A 749 -9.71 -23.80 -19.39
N LEU A 750 -10.67 -23.59 -18.48
CA LEU A 750 -10.49 -23.88 -17.05
C LEU A 750 -10.46 -25.38 -16.78
N ASN A 751 -9.48 -25.84 -16.01
CA ASN A 751 -9.46 -27.21 -15.51
C ASN A 751 -10.54 -27.43 -14.42
N GLU A 752 -10.76 -28.68 -13.99
CA GLU A 752 -11.85 -29.01 -13.06
C GLU A 752 -11.69 -28.36 -11.67
N GLN A 753 -10.46 -28.27 -11.17
CA GLN A 753 -10.15 -27.61 -9.90
C GLN A 753 -10.40 -26.10 -9.97
N GLU A 754 -9.94 -25.44 -11.04
CA GLU A 754 -10.15 -24.01 -11.28
C GLU A 754 -11.62 -23.68 -11.48
N ARG A 755 -12.35 -24.50 -12.23
CA ARG A 755 -13.80 -24.32 -12.44
C ARG A 755 -14.58 -24.45 -11.13
N THR A 756 -14.17 -25.39 -10.27
CA THR A 756 -14.79 -25.57 -8.95
C THR A 756 -14.49 -24.38 -8.05
N ALA A 757 -13.24 -23.90 -8.02
CA ALA A 757 -12.85 -22.76 -7.20
C ALA A 757 -13.49 -21.44 -7.68
N LEU A 758 -13.58 -21.23 -8.99
CA LEU A 758 -14.16 -20.02 -9.58
C LEU A 758 -15.69 -20.06 -9.67
N LYS A 759 -16.34 -21.18 -9.32
CA LYS A 759 -17.81 -21.29 -9.32
C LYS A 759 -18.47 -20.26 -8.42
N ASP A 760 -17.81 -19.90 -7.32
CA ASP A 760 -18.27 -18.87 -6.37
C ASP A 760 -18.34 -17.46 -6.99
N LEU A 761 -17.77 -17.26 -8.19
CA LEU A 761 -17.94 -16.04 -8.97
C LEU A 761 -19.35 -15.89 -9.55
N GLU A 762 -20.07 -16.99 -9.80
CA GLU A 762 -21.46 -16.92 -10.28
C GLU A 762 -22.39 -16.26 -9.24
N GLY A 763 -22.05 -16.40 -7.96
CA GLY A 763 -22.71 -15.75 -6.83
C GLY A 763 -21.90 -14.60 -6.25
N ALA A 764 -20.88 -14.09 -6.95
CA ALA A 764 -20.08 -12.98 -6.47
C ALA A 764 -20.95 -11.74 -6.31
N ARG A 765 -20.74 -11.06 -5.19
CA ARG A 765 -21.49 -9.86 -4.85
C ARG A 765 -20.79 -8.70 -5.46
N VAL A 766 -21.55 -7.85 -6.12
CA VAL A 766 -21.04 -6.65 -6.73
C VAL A 766 -21.96 -5.51 -6.33
N TYR A 767 -21.35 -4.41 -5.92
CA TYR A 767 -22.03 -3.16 -5.62
C TYR A 767 -21.19 -1.99 -6.12
N GLN A 768 -21.89 -0.89 -6.40
CA GLN A 768 -21.25 0.35 -6.80
C GLN A 768 -20.70 1.05 -5.55
N VAL A 769 -19.46 1.51 -5.64
CA VAL A 769 -18.70 2.16 -4.58
C VAL A 769 -18.27 3.54 -5.11
N GLY A 770 -18.02 4.50 -4.23
CA GLY A 770 -17.66 5.87 -4.60
C GLY A 770 -18.84 6.75 -5.01
N LYS A 771 -18.53 7.92 -5.59
CA LYS A 771 -19.55 8.78 -6.23
C LYS A 771 -20.01 8.16 -7.55
N PRO A 772 -21.22 8.46 -8.07
CA PRO A 772 -21.70 7.87 -9.32
C PRO A 772 -20.80 8.24 -10.51
N GLU A 773 -20.16 9.41 -10.43
CA GLU A 773 -19.21 9.95 -11.40
C GLU A 773 -17.85 9.21 -11.42
N GLU A 774 -17.54 8.47 -10.37
CA GLU A 774 -16.28 7.72 -10.22
C GLU A 774 -16.37 6.31 -10.86
N ASN A 775 -17.57 5.85 -11.21
CA ASN A 775 -17.85 4.55 -11.88
C ASN A 775 -17.08 3.35 -11.25
N LYS A 776 -17.00 3.34 -9.92
CA LYS A 776 -16.27 2.34 -9.13
C LYS A 776 -17.19 1.20 -8.69
N PHE A 777 -16.66 -0.01 -8.73
CA PHE A 777 -17.34 -1.22 -8.30
C PHE A 777 -16.46 -1.99 -7.35
N GLU A 778 -17.11 -2.63 -6.40
CA GLU A 778 -16.47 -3.57 -5.52
C GLU A 778 -17.14 -4.92 -5.67
N MET A 779 -16.30 -5.93 -5.81
CA MET A 779 -16.70 -7.32 -5.88
C MET A 779 -16.20 -8.05 -4.64
N GLN A 780 -17.07 -8.84 -4.02
CA GLN A 780 -16.73 -9.77 -2.96
C GLN A 780 -17.12 -11.19 -3.35
N THR A 781 -16.21 -12.14 -3.11
CA THR A 781 -16.45 -13.56 -3.35
C THR A 781 -15.78 -14.41 -2.28
N THR A 782 -16.36 -15.58 -2.03
CA THR A 782 -15.87 -16.57 -1.06
C THR A 782 -14.93 -17.60 -1.68
N VAL A 783 -14.51 -17.42 -2.95
CA VAL A 783 -13.66 -18.37 -3.72
C VAL A 783 -12.86 -19.27 -2.79
N ALA A 784 -13.40 -20.47 -2.59
CA ALA A 784 -13.03 -21.35 -1.51
C ALA A 784 -11.57 -21.81 -1.60
N ASP A 785 -10.89 -21.83 -0.46
CA ASP A 785 -9.78 -22.71 0.01
C ASP A 785 -9.11 -23.63 -1.03
N ALA A 786 -8.71 -23.10 -2.17
CA ALA A 786 -7.83 -23.82 -3.08
C ALA A 786 -6.40 -23.40 -2.75
N PRO A 787 -5.48 -24.36 -2.53
CA PRO A 787 -4.13 -24.05 -2.09
C PRO A 787 -3.41 -23.25 -3.19
N GLY A 788 -3.20 -21.96 -2.94
CA GLY A 788 -2.22 -21.17 -3.65
C GLY A 788 -2.74 -19.91 -4.35
N LEU A 789 -1.88 -18.90 -4.33
CA LEU A 789 -1.98 -17.65 -5.09
C LEU A 789 -2.32 -17.84 -6.58
N LEU A 790 -2.11 -19.04 -7.13
CA LEU A 790 -2.35 -19.39 -8.54
C LEU A 790 -3.80 -19.15 -8.95
N ILE A 791 -4.79 -19.56 -8.14
CA ILE A 791 -6.20 -19.37 -8.49
C ILE A 791 -6.64 -17.92 -8.26
N LYS A 792 -6.08 -17.25 -7.25
CA LYS A 792 -6.33 -15.81 -7.00
C LYS A 792 -5.80 -14.96 -8.15
N ASN A 793 -4.55 -15.14 -8.56
CA ASN A 793 -3.96 -14.42 -9.68
C ASN A 793 -4.74 -14.72 -10.97
N LYS A 794 -5.10 -15.99 -11.19
CA LYS A 794 -5.94 -16.37 -12.33
C LYS A 794 -7.33 -15.72 -12.29
N MET A 795 -7.97 -15.61 -11.12
CA MET A 795 -9.24 -14.90 -10.95
C MET A 795 -9.08 -13.42 -11.31
N LEU A 796 -8.03 -12.77 -10.80
CA LEU A 796 -7.72 -11.37 -11.08
C LEU A 796 -7.43 -11.15 -12.57
N ASP A 797 -6.70 -12.05 -13.22
CA ASP A 797 -6.40 -12.02 -14.64
C ASP A 797 -7.67 -12.18 -15.49
N LEU A 798 -8.54 -13.14 -15.13
CA LEU A 798 -9.80 -13.34 -15.82
C LEU A 798 -10.77 -12.17 -15.61
N LEU A 799 -10.78 -11.57 -14.42
CA LEU A 799 -11.57 -10.38 -14.14
C LEU A 799 -11.06 -9.19 -14.96
N ALA A 800 -9.75 -8.98 -15.00
CA ALA A 800 -9.13 -7.95 -15.83
C ALA A 800 -9.42 -8.17 -17.33
N ALA A 801 -9.40 -9.42 -17.79
CA ALA A 801 -9.75 -9.76 -19.17
C ALA A 801 -11.23 -9.47 -19.49
N GLN A 802 -12.15 -9.79 -18.57
CA GLN A 802 -13.59 -9.63 -18.77
C GLN A 802 -14.07 -8.17 -18.81
N PHE A 803 -13.34 -7.29 -18.13
CA PHE A 803 -13.58 -5.85 -18.07
C PHE A 803 -12.57 -5.03 -18.88
N GLY A 804 -11.68 -5.66 -19.66
CA GLY A 804 -10.51 -5.00 -20.23
C GLY A 804 -10.82 -3.76 -21.08
N ASP A 805 -11.91 -3.75 -21.84
CA ASP A 805 -12.32 -2.62 -22.68
C ASP A 805 -12.88 -1.42 -21.87
N VAL A 806 -13.30 -1.66 -20.63
CA VAL A 806 -14.06 -0.71 -19.81
C VAL A 806 -13.39 -0.37 -18.48
N LEU A 807 -12.34 -1.08 -18.05
CA LEU A 807 -11.61 -0.81 -16.80
C LEU A 807 -10.87 0.54 -16.90
N ASP A 808 -10.96 1.38 -15.87
CA ASP A 808 -10.19 2.63 -15.72
C ASP A 808 -8.75 2.36 -15.27
N VAL A 809 -8.16 1.29 -15.78
CA VAL A 809 -6.77 0.92 -15.51
C VAL A 809 -6.21 0.14 -16.70
N LYS A 810 -4.92 0.32 -17.04
CA LYS A 810 -4.27 -0.21 -18.26
C LYS A 810 -4.59 -1.71 -18.51
N PRO A 811 -5.49 -2.06 -19.43
CA PRO A 811 -5.99 -3.44 -19.61
C PRO A 811 -4.99 -4.32 -20.36
N THR A 812 -4.86 -5.60 -20.01
CA THR A 812 -4.03 -6.54 -20.77
C THR A 812 -4.37 -6.47 -22.25
N VAL A 813 -3.36 -6.18 -23.05
CA VAL A 813 -3.47 -5.99 -24.48
C VAL A 813 -3.14 -7.33 -25.14
N THR A 814 -4.17 -8.00 -25.61
CA THR A 814 -4.01 -9.16 -26.50
C THR A 814 -3.80 -8.66 -27.92
N PHE A 815 -3.01 -9.40 -28.70
CA PHE A 815 -2.78 -9.13 -30.11
C PHE A 815 -2.40 -10.44 -30.79
N LYS A 816 -2.51 -10.49 -32.12
CA LYS A 816 -2.20 -11.67 -32.93
C LYS A 816 -0.77 -12.16 -32.64
N ASN A 817 -0.63 -13.46 -32.39
CA ASN A 817 0.62 -14.14 -32.02
C ASN A 817 1.21 -13.81 -30.63
N ALA A 818 0.51 -13.07 -29.75
CA ALA A 818 1.03 -12.73 -28.41
C ALA A 818 1.49 -13.96 -27.59
N GLY A 819 0.83 -15.11 -27.73
CA GLY A 819 1.17 -16.36 -27.04
C GLY A 819 2.28 -17.21 -27.69
N ALA A 820 2.97 -16.70 -28.71
CA ALA A 820 4.07 -17.41 -29.35
C ALA A 820 5.25 -17.61 -28.38
N ASP A 821 5.96 -18.74 -28.51
CA ASP A 821 7.10 -19.05 -27.65
C ASP A 821 8.16 -17.95 -27.71
N ARG A 822 8.39 -17.30 -26.56
CA ARG A 822 9.37 -16.22 -26.41
C ARG A 822 10.81 -16.69 -26.63
N ARG A 823 11.06 -18.00 -26.58
CA ARG A 823 12.38 -18.61 -26.80
C ARG A 823 12.63 -18.98 -28.26
N ASN A 824 11.60 -18.99 -29.12
CA ASN A 824 11.72 -19.35 -30.52
C ASN A 824 10.92 -18.38 -31.41
N ILE A 825 11.62 -17.44 -32.04
CA ILE A 825 11.01 -16.40 -32.88
C ILE A 825 10.97 -16.74 -34.38
N ASP A 826 11.50 -17.87 -34.82
CA ASP A 826 11.50 -18.26 -36.23
C ASP A 826 10.10 -18.28 -36.86
N PRO A 827 9.05 -18.78 -36.19
CA PRO A 827 7.68 -18.73 -36.72
C PRO A 827 7.16 -17.31 -36.93
N LEU A 828 7.61 -16.36 -36.10
CA LEU A 828 7.21 -14.95 -36.15
C LEU A 828 7.90 -14.20 -37.30
N LEU A 829 9.12 -14.60 -37.65
CA LEU A 829 9.85 -14.09 -38.81
C LEU A 829 9.26 -14.63 -40.13
N GLN A 830 8.73 -15.84 -40.12
CA GLN A 830 8.09 -16.47 -41.29
C GLN A 830 6.71 -15.89 -41.58
N ASN A 831 5.91 -15.62 -40.55
CA ASN A 831 4.54 -15.12 -40.69
C ASN A 831 4.44 -13.58 -40.80
N GLY A 832 5.57 -12.87 -40.80
CA GLY A 832 5.62 -11.41 -40.95
C GLY A 832 5.22 -10.61 -39.70
N THR A 833 5.12 -11.24 -38.53
CA THR A 833 4.90 -10.53 -37.25
C THR A 833 6.15 -9.76 -36.83
N LEU A 834 7.31 -10.39 -37.01
CA LEU A 834 8.62 -9.76 -36.84
C LEU A 834 9.27 -9.63 -38.21
N VAL A 835 9.72 -8.43 -38.54
CA VAL A 835 10.35 -8.15 -39.84
C VAL A 835 11.63 -7.34 -39.62
N PRO A 836 12.76 -7.73 -40.24
CA PRO A 836 13.96 -6.92 -40.22
C PRO A 836 13.75 -5.64 -41.02
N VAL A 837 14.16 -4.51 -40.47
CA VAL A 837 14.03 -3.22 -41.17
C VAL A 837 15.22 -3.07 -42.12
N VAL A 838 15.04 -3.48 -43.36
CA VAL A 838 16.08 -3.48 -44.42
C VAL A 838 15.83 -2.45 -45.52
N LYS A 839 14.68 -1.77 -45.49
CA LYS A 839 14.30 -0.71 -46.44
C LYS A 839 13.88 0.55 -45.67
N SER A 840 13.82 1.67 -46.37
CA SER A 840 13.47 2.99 -45.82
C SER A 840 11.97 3.23 -45.68
N THR A 841 11.10 2.35 -46.21
CA THR A 841 9.64 2.52 -46.17
C THR A 841 8.92 1.30 -45.58
N LEU A 842 7.88 1.57 -44.80
CA LEU A 842 7.13 0.58 -44.01
C LEU A 842 6.40 -0.46 -44.89
N ASP A 843 5.80 -0.03 -46.00
CA ASP A 843 5.14 -0.93 -46.95
C ASP A 843 6.12 -1.92 -47.57
N GLN A 844 7.29 -1.44 -48.00
CA GLN A 844 8.30 -2.27 -48.65
C GLN A 844 8.92 -3.33 -47.72
N ILE A 845 9.10 -3.04 -46.42
CA ILE A 845 9.67 -4.03 -45.50
C ILE A 845 8.71 -5.20 -45.26
N PHE A 846 7.41 -4.95 -45.23
CA PHE A 846 6.38 -5.94 -44.93
C PHE A 846 5.87 -6.68 -46.18
N GLU A 847 5.91 -6.04 -47.35
CA GLU A 847 5.52 -6.64 -48.64
C GLU A 847 6.40 -7.85 -48.98
N ALA A 848 7.71 -7.79 -48.67
CA ALA A 848 8.65 -8.89 -48.81
C ALA A 848 8.32 -10.13 -47.95
N ARG A 849 7.41 -9.99 -46.98
CA ARG A 849 6.96 -11.04 -46.06
C ARG A 849 5.47 -11.37 -46.22
N GLY A 850 4.85 -10.92 -47.32
CA GLY A 850 3.46 -11.25 -47.66
C GLY A 850 2.40 -10.42 -46.91
N VAL A 851 2.79 -9.36 -46.19
CA VAL A 851 1.89 -8.44 -45.51
C VAL A 851 1.67 -7.22 -46.40
N SER A 852 0.43 -6.99 -46.86
CA SER A 852 0.07 -5.92 -47.80
C SER A 852 -0.93 -4.93 -47.19
N GLY A 853 -1.02 -3.71 -47.76
CA GLY A 853 -1.97 -2.68 -47.32
C GLY A 853 -1.49 -1.76 -46.19
N LEU A 854 -0.19 -1.75 -45.89
CA LEU A 854 0.43 -0.80 -44.97
C LEU A 854 0.75 0.53 -45.69
N PRO A 855 0.68 1.68 -44.98
CA PRO A 855 1.03 2.97 -45.57
C PRO A 855 2.54 3.08 -45.82
N ALA A 856 2.92 3.72 -46.93
CA ALA A 856 4.31 4.10 -47.21
C ALA A 856 4.78 5.17 -46.22
N ARG A 857 5.33 4.74 -45.08
CA ARG A 857 5.89 5.60 -44.03
C ARG A 857 7.40 5.45 -43.97
N ASP A 858 8.10 6.56 -43.73
CA ASP A 858 9.55 6.56 -43.55
C ASP A 858 9.94 5.85 -42.24
N VAL A 859 10.81 4.84 -42.36
CA VAL A 859 11.34 4.05 -41.24
C VAL A 859 12.87 4.05 -41.22
N THR A 860 13.50 5.00 -41.91
CA THR A 860 14.95 5.08 -42.10
C THR A 860 15.73 5.10 -40.77
N ASP A 861 15.14 5.64 -39.71
CA ASP A 861 15.70 5.65 -38.33
C ASP A 861 15.89 4.28 -37.68
N TYR A 862 15.23 3.27 -38.25
CA TYR A 862 15.16 1.94 -37.67
C TYR A 862 15.80 0.89 -38.56
N VAL A 863 16.48 1.27 -39.65
CA VAL A 863 17.22 0.34 -40.51
C VAL A 863 18.24 -0.45 -39.69
N ASN A 864 18.35 -1.76 -39.95
CA ASN A 864 19.03 -2.78 -39.13
C ASN A 864 18.32 -3.15 -37.81
N GLY A 865 17.23 -2.49 -37.48
CA GLY A 865 16.36 -2.83 -36.36
C GLY A 865 15.33 -3.90 -36.71
N VAL A 866 14.33 -4.00 -35.84
CA VAL A 866 13.19 -4.91 -35.97
C VAL A 866 11.88 -4.12 -35.96
N ALA A 867 10.96 -4.51 -36.84
CA ALA A 867 9.58 -4.08 -36.85
C ALA A 867 8.70 -5.20 -36.29
N THR A 868 7.94 -4.90 -35.25
CA THR A 868 6.96 -5.81 -34.66
C THR A 868 5.56 -5.33 -35.04
N LEU A 869 4.84 -6.14 -35.80
CA LEU A 869 3.47 -5.88 -36.20
C LEU A 869 2.52 -6.34 -35.09
N LEU A 870 1.79 -5.40 -34.52
CA LEU A 870 0.70 -5.65 -33.58
C LEU A 870 -0.60 -5.60 -34.38
N GLU A 871 -1.16 -6.77 -34.71
CA GLU A 871 -2.50 -6.88 -35.30
C GLU A 871 -3.50 -7.31 -34.23
N ASP A 872 -4.77 -6.93 -34.40
CA ASP A 872 -5.87 -7.32 -33.52
C ASP A 872 -5.64 -6.90 -32.05
N ILE A 873 -5.11 -5.68 -31.85
CA ILE A 873 -4.88 -5.08 -30.54
C ILE A 873 -6.23 -4.95 -29.82
N ASN A 874 -6.40 -5.73 -28.75
CA ASN A 874 -7.63 -5.79 -27.98
C ASN A 874 -7.34 -5.77 -26.47
N PRO A 875 -7.85 -4.78 -25.72
CA PRO A 875 -8.67 -3.66 -26.21
C PRO A 875 -7.83 -2.60 -26.96
N PRO A 876 -8.43 -1.86 -27.92
CA PRO A 876 -7.70 -0.86 -28.72
C PRO A 876 -6.95 0.15 -27.83
N GLN A 877 -5.69 0.44 -28.16
CA GLN A 877 -4.82 1.31 -27.34
C GLN A 877 -4.38 2.55 -28.11
N THR A 878 -4.30 3.70 -27.45
CA THR A 878 -3.64 4.89 -28.04
C THR A 878 -2.13 4.66 -28.16
N LYS A 879 -1.48 5.41 -29.06
CA LYS A 879 -0.02 5.39 -29.21
C LYS A 879 0.70 5.67 -27.88
N ALA A 880 0.26 6.70 -27.16
CA ALA A 880 0.84 7.06 -25.87
C ALA A 880 0.72 5.95 -24.81
N GLN A 881 -0.38 5.20 -24.80
CA GLN A 881 -0.58 4.06 -23.90
C GLN A 881 0.35 2.89 -24.26
N LEU A 882 0.47 2.54 -25.55
CA LEU A 882 1.38 1.49 -26.02
C LEU A 882 2.84 1.84 -25.71
N GLU A 883 3.26 3.07 -25.99
CA GLU A 883 4.62 3.51 -25.69
C GLU A 883 4.89 3.59 -24.19
N SER A 884 3.91 4.03 -23.38
CA SER A 884 4.04 4.06 -21.92
C SER A 884 4.23 2.64 -21.37
N ARG A 885 3.45 1.67 -21.84
CA ARG A 885 3.60 0.25 -21.47
C ARG A 885 5.00 -0.29 -21.78
N ILE A 886 5.47 -0.08 -23.01
CA ILE A 886 6.79 -0.56 -23.46
C ILE A 886 7.91 0.15 -22.68
N ARG A 887 7.79 1.46 -22.41
CA ARG A 887 8.74 2.21 -21.57
C ARG A 887 8.80 1.64 -20.15
N THR A 888 7.66 1.41 -19.50
CA THR A 888 7.61 0.82 -18.15
C THR A 888 8.23 -0.57 -18.11
N ALA A 889 7.93 -1.42 -19.09
CA ALA A 889 8.51 -2.76 -19.18
C ALA A 889 10.05 -2.72 -19.29
N ARG A 890 10.59 -1.80 -20.11
CA ARG A 890 12.05 -1.60 -20.25
C ARG A 890 12.73 -1.08 -18.99
N LEU A 891 12.00 -0.44 -18.09
CA LEU A 891 12.52 0.05 -16.80
C LEU A 891 12.48 -1.02 -15.70
N SER A 892 11.86 -2.18 -15.95
CA SER A 892 11.82 -3.28 -15.00
C SER A 892 13.25 -3.78 -14.67
N PRO A 893 13.50 -4.24 -13.42
CA PRO A 893 14.82 -4.75 -13.03
C PRO A 893 15.35 -5.86 -13.96
N GLU A 894 14.45 -6.63 -14.57
CA GLU A 894 14.79 -7.73 -15.48
C GLU A 894 15.20 -7.26 -16.87
N MET A 895 14.74 -6.08 -17.32
CA MET A 895 14.95 -5.57 -18.69
C MET A 895 15.75 -4.26 -18.75
N LYS A 896 16.21 -3.76 -17.59
CA LYS A 896 16.96 -2.51 -17.43
C LYS A 896 18.25 -2.46 -18.27
N THR A 897 18.85 -3.61 -18.57
CA THR A 897 20.09 -3.73 -19.37
C THR A 897 19.87 -3.71 -20.88
N LEU A 898 18.61 -3.73 -21.35
CA LEU A 898 18.22 -3.87 -22.76
C LEU A 898 17.62 -2.57 -23.34
N TYR A 899 18.03 -1.42 -22.82
CA TYR A 899 17.44 -0.14 -23.23
C TYR A 899 17.76 0.18 -24.71
N ARG A 900 16.74 0.39 -25.55
CA ARG A 900 16.86 0.75 -26.98
C ARG A 900 15.92 1.86 -27.38
N ASN A 901 16.25 2.53 -28.49
CA ASN A 901 15.34 3.48 -29.10
C ASN A 901 14.15 2.71 -29.71
N PHE A 902 12.94 3.22 -29.52
CA PHE A 902 11.75 2.62 -30.07
C PHE A 902 10.66 3.67 -30.33
N THR A 903 9.75 3.38 -31.25
CA THR A 903 8.53 4.16 -31.46
C THR A 903 7.37 3.25 -31.85
N VAL A 904 6.16 3.75 -31.67
CA VAL A 904 4.93 3.08 -32.11
C VAL A 904 4.34 3.86 -33.27
N LEU A 905 4.23 3.22 -34.44
CA LEU A 905 3.58 3.77 -35.62
C LEU A 905 2.12 3.30 -35.69
N PRO A 906 1.14 4.21 -35.69
CA PRO A 906 -0.26 3.85 -35.89
C PRO A 906 -0.52 3.40 -37.34
N ILE A 907 -1.26 2.30 -37.52
CA ILE A 907 -1.76 1.87 -38.83
C ILE A 907 -3.25 2.24 -38.90
N THR A 908 -3.56 3.40 -39.46
CA THR A 908 -4.94 3.79 -39.80
C THR A 908 -5.31 3.18 -41.14
N ALA A 909 -6.41 2.43 -41.20
CA ALA A 909 -6.98 1.98 -42.47
C ALA A 909 -7.39 3.22 -43.29
N VAL A 910 -6.66 3.49 -44.37
CA VAL A 910 -7.06 4.50 -45.35
C VAL A 910 -8.31 3.96 -46.05
N VAL A 911 -9.50 4.48 -45.69
CA VAL A 911 -10.68 4.34 -46.53
C VAL A 911 -10.38 5.11 -47.82
N ARG A 912 -10.00 4.38 -48.88
CA ARG A 912 -9.90 4.96 -50.23
C ARG A 912 -11.29 5.47 -50.63
N ALA A 913 -11.48 6.78 -50.61
CA ALA A 913 -12.57 7.40 -51.36
C ALA A 913 -12.36 7.08 -52.85
N THR A 914 -13.23 6.23 -53.39
CA THR A 914 -13.28 5.93 -54.82
C THR A 914 -13.86 7.13 -55.56
N THR A 915 -13.03 7.98 -56.18
CA THR A 915 -13.38 8.75 -57.40
C THR A 915 -12.14 9.43 -58.01
N GLY A 916 -11.84 9.13 -59.29
CA GLY A 916 -11.14 10.02 -60.22
C GLY A 916 -9.68 9.69 -60.58
N PRO A 917 -9.28 9.67 -61.88
CA PRO A 917 -7.93 9.36 -62.32
C PRO A 917 -7.08 10.64 -62.51
N ALA A 918 -5.95 10.72 -61.81
CA ALA A 918 -4.80 11.53 -62.23
C ALA A 918 -3.53 11.01 -61.55
N ALA A 919 -2.58 10.53 -62.36
CA ALA A 919 -1.24 10.16 -61.94
C ALA A 919 -0.38 11.42 -61.75
N GLY A 920 0.38 11.48 -60.67
CA GLY A 920 1.40 12.52 -60.45
C GLY A 920 1.89 12.59 -58.99
N SER A 921 3.10 12.08 -58.74
CA SER A 921 3.89 12.13 -57.49
C SER A 921 3.22 11.66 -56.20
N ALA A 922 3.59 10.45 -55.75
CA ALA A 922 3.39 10.02 -54.37
C ALA A 922 4.31 10.85 -53.44
N ALA A 923 3.79 11.96 -52.92
CA ALA A 923 4.37 12.60 -51.76
C ALA A 923 4.21 11.65 -50.57
N LEU A 924 5.33 11.30 -49.92
CA LEU A 924 5.34 10.61 -48.62
C LEU A 924 4.39 11.35 -47.68
N ALA A 925 3.44 10.63 -47.09
CA ALA A 925 2.48 11.21 -46.15
C ALA A 925 3.25 11.89 -45.00
N THR A 926 3.15 13.21 -44.93
CA THR A 926 3.65 14.03 -43.81
C THR A 926 3.06 13.55 -42.50
N GLU A 927 3.83 13.66 -41.41
CA GLU A 927 3.49 13.21 -40.05
C GLU A 927 2.02 13.47 -39.67
N PRO A 928 1.37 12.56 -38.93
CA PRO A 928 -0.02 12.72 -38.56
C PRO A 928 -0.22 13.99 -37.73
N ALA A 929 -1.35 14.68 -37.95
CA ALA A 929 -1.79 15.76 -37.08
C ALA A 929 -1.80 15.29 -35.62
N ALA A 930 -1.51 16.20 -34.67
CA ALA A 930 -1.49 15.91 -33.23
C ALA A 930 -2.78 15.29 -32.65
N GLU A 931 -3.86 15.24 -33.45
CA GLU A 931 -5.12 14.56 -33.17
C GLU A 931 -5.09 13.03 -33.34
N ASP A 932 -4.25 12.49 -34.24
CA ASP A 932 -4.20 11.05 -34.55
C ASP A 932 -3.49 10.23 -33.44
N ASP A 933 -2.56 10.86 -32.70
CA ASP A 933 -1.85 10.24 -31.57
C ASP A 933 -2.76 9.92 -30.37
N LYS A 934 -3.96 10.49 -30.32
CA LYS A 934 -4.98 10.26 -29.27
C LYS A 934 -6.03 9.21 -29.64
N ARG A 935 -6.02 8.68 -30.88
CA ARG A 935 -7.01 7.69 -31.32
C ARG A 935 -6.64 6.28 -30.87
N PRO A 936 -7.61 5.45 -30.43
CA PRO A 936 -7.36 4.04 -30.12
C PRO A 936 -6.99 3.25 -31.39
N LEU A 937 -5.92 2.45 -31.30
CA LEU A 937 -5.35 1.68 -32.40
C LEU A 937 -5.70 0.20 -32.23
N THR A 938 -6.21 -0.42 -33.30
CA THR A 938 -6.39 -1.88 -33.43
C THR A 938 -5.23 -2.54 -34.16
N LYS A 939 -4.43 -1.76 -34.88
CA LYS A 939 -3.18 -2.17 -35.54
C LYS A 939 -2.09 -1.13 -35.35
N ALA A 940 -0.89 -1.58 -35.02
CA ALA A 940 0.28 -0.71 -34.88
C ALA A 940 1.56 -1.46 -35.25
N VAL A 941 2.62 -0.72 -35.58
CA VAL A 941 3.97 -1.29 -35.72
C VAL A 941 4.86 -0.69 -34.65
N VAL A 942 5.50 -1.54 -33.86
CA VAL A 942 6.56 -1.15 -32.95
C VAL A 942 7.89 -1.28 -33.68
N LEU A 943 8.61 -0.17 -33.82
CA LEU A 943 9.95 -0.18 -34.40
C LEU A 943 10.96 -0.03 -33.28
N SER A 944 11.98 -0.88 -33.27
CA SER A 944 13.13 -0.74 -32.37
C SER A 944 14.43 -1.01 -33.11
N SER A 945 15.47 -0.26 -32.78
CA SER A 945 16.79 -0.42 -33.40
C SER A 945 17.91 -0.31 -32.38
N ASP A 946 19.02 -0.98 -32.70
CA ASP A 946 20.28 -0.91 -31.98
C ASP A 946 21.38 -0.56 -32.98
N PRO A 947 21.95 0.66 -32.93
CA PRO A 947 22.98 1.08 -33.88
C PRO A 947 24.25 0.21 -33.84
N ALA A 948 24.47 -0.55 -32.77
CA ALA A 948 25.67 -1.38 -32.60
C ALA A 948 25.56 -2.76 -33.28
N ILE A 949 24.37 -3.18 -33.70
CA ILE A 949 24.11 -4.52 -34.23
C ILE A 949 23.42 -4.40 -35.60
N THR A 950 24.05 -4.95 -36.64
CA THR A 950 23.55 -4.88 -38.02
C THR A 950 22.94 -6.20 -38.46
N TYR A 951 21.84 -6.15 -39.22
CA TYR A 951 21.14 -7.34 -39.69
C TYR A 951 21.96 -8.14 -40.71
N GLU A 952 22.58 -7.45 -41.67
CA GLU A 952 23.27 -8.07 -42.81
C GLU A 952 24.57 -8.81 -42.44
N ASN A 953 25.25 -8.38 -41.37
CA ASN A 953 26.56 -8.94 -41.00
C ASN A 953 26.50 -10.01 -39.91
N ASN A 954 25.41 -10.11 -39.15
CA ASN A 954 25.32 -11.05 -38.02
C ASN A 954 23.87 -11.43 -37.67
N ILE A 955 23.23 -12.18 -38.57
CA ILE A 955 21.81 -12.56 -38.48
C ILE A 955 21.49 -13.28 -37.16
N GLY A 956 22.33 -14.23 -36.71
CA GLY A 956 22.10 -14.96 -35.46
C GLY A 956 22.12 -14.05 -34.22
N VAL A 957 23.09 -13.14 -34.14
CA VAL A 957 23.16 -12.16 -33.06
C VAL A 957 22.02 -11.15 -33.14
N TRP A 958 21.59 -10.75 -34.33
CA TRP A 958 20.41 -9.90 -34.51
C TRP A 958 19.11 -10.59 -34.06
N THR A 959 18.94 -11.86 -34.41
CA THR A 959 17.79 -12.69 -34.03
C THR A 959 17.66 -12.78 -32.51
N ASP A 960 18.75 -13.15 -31.82
CA ASP A 960 18.71 -13.34 -30.37
C ASP A 960 18.72 -12.01 -29.62
N LYS A 961 19.62 -11.09 -29.99
CA LYS A 961 19.83 -9.86 -29.23
C LYS A 961 18.84 -8.78 -29.59
N ILE A 962 18.39 -8.63 -30.84
CA ILE A 962 17.43 -7.57 -31.20
C ILE A 962 16.00 -8.14 -31.25
N ALA A 963 15.71 -9.04 -32.18
CA ALA A 963 14.34 -9.45 -32.46
C ALA A 963 13.70 -10.21 -31.29
N GLY A 964 14.42 -11.15 -30.68
CA GLY A 964 13.91 -11.96 -29.56
C GLY A 964 13.72 -11.18 -28.27
N SER A 965 14.66 -10.30 -27.93
CA SER A 965 14.52 -9.44 -26.75
C SER A 965 13.44 -8.37 -26.94
N GLU A 966 13.32 -7.78 -28.14
CA GLU A 966 12.26 -6.82 -28.43
C GLU A 966 10.88 -7.48 -28.38
N TRP A 967 10.75 -8.68 -28.95
CA TRP A 967 9.54 -9.47 -28.83
C TRP A 967 9.15 -9.70 -27.38
N THR A 968 10.11 -10.12 -26.54
CA THR A 968 9.88 -10.34 -25.11
C THR A 968 9.45 -9.06 -24.37
N ILE A 969 10.07 -7.92 -24.69
CA ILE A 969 9.70 -6.62 -24.11
C ILE A 969 8.28 -6.23 -24.51
N VAL A 970 7.96 -6.31 -25.80
CA VAL A 970 6.67 -5.89 -26.35
C VAL A 970 5.56 -6.81 -25.84
N THR A 971 5.73 -8.13 -25.88
CA THR A 971 4.73 -9.06 -25.33
C THR A 971 4.53 -8.85 -23.84
N THR A 972 5.61 -8.71 -23.04
CA THR A 972 5.49 -8.46 -21.60
C THR A 972 4.80 -7.13 -21.29
N ALA A 973 5.09 -6.08 -22.06
CA ALA A 973 4.47 -4.77 -21.92
C ALA A 973 2.97 -4.76 -22.29
N MET A 974 2.59 -5.56 -23.28
CA MET A 974 1.21 -5.70 -23.70
C MET A 974 0.44 -6.59 -22.72
N GLU A 975 1.05 -7.69 -22.26
CA GLU A 975 0.45 -8.65 -21.34
C GLU A 975 0.33 -8.13 -19.90
N SER A 976 1.16 -7.16 -19.49
CA SER A 976 1.12 -6.60 -18.13
C SER A 976 -0.23 -5.93 -17.85
N ALA A 977 -1.08 -6.58 -17.05
CA ALA A 977 -2.31 -5.98 -16.53
C ALA A 977 -1.97 -4.85 -15.55
N SER A 978 -2.80 -3.82 -15.53
CA SER A 978 -2.82 -2.89 -14.42
C SER A 978 -3.40 -3.52 -13.15
N LYS A 979 -2.75 -3.24 -12.03
CA LYS A 979 -3.16 -3.67 -10.69
C LYS A 979 -4.50 -3.01 -10.32
N PHE A 980 -5.42 -3.78 -9.73
CA PHE A 980 -6.69 -3.28 -9.20
C PHE A 980 -6.48 -2.23 -8.10
N GLU A 981 -7.44 -1.32 -7.92
CA GLU A 981 -7.33 -0.20 -6.96
C GLU A 981 -7.19 -0.68 -5.52
N ASN A 982 -7.91 -1.75 -5.18
CA ASN A 982 -7.79 -2.47 -3.93
C ASN A 982 -7.97 -3.98 -4.15
N VAL A 983 -7.12 -4.78 -3.51
CA VAL A 983 -7.32 -6.22 -3.39
C VAL A 983 -7.09 -6.61 -1.94
N THR A 984 -8.16 -7.05 -1.29
CA THR A 984 -8.13 -7.56 0.08
C THR A 984 -8.52 -9.02 0.09
N SER A 985 -7.75 -9.86 0.76
CA SER A 985 -8.15 -11.27 0.95
C SER A 985 -7.86 -11.74 2.36
N PHE A 986 -8.77 -12.55 2.89
CA PHE A 986 -8.65 -13.22 4.18
C PHE A 986 -8.93 -14.71 4.01
N ASP A 987 -8.03 -15.54 4.54
CA ASP A 987 -8.28 -16.97 4.71
C ASP A 987 -9.43 -17.24 5.68
N ALA A 988 -10.18 -18.32 5.46
CA ALA A 988 -11.32 -18.70 6.28
C ALA A 988 -10.95 -18.85 7.78
N VAL A 989 -9.79 -19.42 8.09
CA VAL A 989 -9.34 -19.63 9.48
C VAL A 989 -9.01 -18.29 10.16
N VAL A 990 -8.43 -17.34 9.42
CA VAL A 990 -8.16 -15.99 9.94
C VAL A 990 -9.48 -15.28 10.22
N ALA A 991 -10.43 -15.40 9.31
CA ALA A 991 -11.73 -14.75 9.43
C ALA A 991 -12.55 -15.29 10.61
N GLU A 992 -12.58 -16.62 10.79
CA GLU A 992 -13.26 -17.25 11.93
C GLU A 992 -12.67 -16.81 13.27
N ARG A 993 -11.33 -16.73 13.35
CA ARG A 993 -10.64 -16.21 14.54
C ARG A 993 -10.93 -14.73 14.77
N ALA A 994 -10.92 -13.91 13.72
CA ALA A 994 -11.25 -12.49 13.83
C ALA A 994 -12.68 -12.30 14.36
N LYS A 995 -13.65 -13.06 13.85
CA LYS A 995 -15.05 -13.09 14.32
C LYS A 995 -15.12 -13.47 15.79
N THR A 996 -14.41 -14.52 16.19
CA THR A 996 -14.38 -14.99 17.59
C THR A 996 -13.78 -13.95 18.53
N SER A 997 -12.64 -13.34 18.16
CA SER A 997 -12.00 -12.28 18.93
C SER A 997 -12.89 -11.05 19.08
N ALA A 998 -13.60 -10.66 18.02
CA ALA A 998 -14.55 -9.55 18.06
C ALA A 998 -15.71 -9.81 19.03
N VAL A 999 -16.33 -10.99 18.97
CA VAL A 999 -17.41 -11.38 19.89
C VAL A 999 -16.90 -11.39 21.34
N LEU A 1000 -15.71 -11.94 21.56
CA LEU A 1000 -15.09 -11.99 22.87
C LEU A 1000 -14.77 -10.57 23.40
N ALA A 1001 -14.29 -9.66 22.55
CA ALA A 1001 -14.05 -8.26 22.91
C ALA A 1001 -15.33 -7.55 23.38
N ILE A 1002 -16.44 -7.73 22.66
CA ILE A 1002 -17.75 -7.19 23.04
C ILE A 1002 -18.18 -7.74 24.40
N PHE A 1003 -18.11 -9.06 24.56
CA PHE A 1003 -18.52 -9.73 25.80
C PHE A 1003 -17.68 -9.32 27.01
N LEU A 1004 -16.34 -9.28 26.86
CA LEU A 1004 -15.43 -8.84 27.93
C LEU A 1004 -15.64 -7.37 28.28
N SER A 1005 -15.91 -6.51 27.30
CA SER A 1005 -16.21 -5.09 27.54
C SER A 1005 -17.48 -4.92 28.34
N LEU A 1006 -18.54 -5.65 28.00
CA LEU A 1006 -19.79 -5.65 28.77
C LEU A 1006 -19.54 -6.10 30.21
N ILE A 1007 -18.83 -7.21 30.42
CA ILE A 1007 -18.50 -7.69 31.78
C ILE A 1007 -17.69 -6.65 32.57
N ALA A 1008 -16.65 -6.06 31.95
CA ALA A 1008 -15.81 -5.06 32.61
C ALA A 1008 -16.62 -3.85 33.07
N ILE A 1009 -17.52 -3.35 32.22
CA ILE A 1009 -18.46 -2.27 32.55
C ILE A 1009 -19.39 -2.67 33.69
N VAL A 1010 -19.92 -3.89 33.68
CA VAL A 1010 -20.83 -4.37 34.73
C VAL A 1010 -20.15 -4.42 36.08
N ILE A 1011 -18.95 -5.01 36.12
CA ILE A 1011 -18.16 -5.10 37.34
C ILE A 1011 -17.89 -3.68 37.85
N TYR A 1012 -17.50 -2.77 36.96
CA TYR A 1012 -17.25 -1.38 37.31
C TYR A 1012 -18.51 -0.69 37.89
N VAL A 1013 -19.64 -0.74 37.19
CA VAL A 1013 -20.91 -0.13 37.65
C VAL A 1013 -21.39 -0.75 38.96
N TRP A 1014 -21.27 -2.07 39.11
CA TRP A 1014 -21.65 -2.77 40.33
C TRP A 1014 -20.81 -2.30 41.53
N VAL A 1015 -19.48 -2.30 41.39
CA VAL A 1015 -18.56 -1.84 42.44
C VAL A 1015 -18.78 -0.35 42.76
N ARG A 1016 -18.99 0.47 41.73
CA ARG A 1016 -19.13 1.94 41.88
C ARG A 1016 -20.40 2.35 42.59
N PHE A 1017 -21.53 1.74 42.26
CA PHE A 1017 -22.86 2.13 42.77
C PHE A 1017 -23.36 1.25 43.92
N GLY A 1018 -22.63 0.18 44.27
CA GLY A 1018 -22.91 -0.63 45.47
C GLY A 1018 -24.22 -1.40 45.42
N GLY A 1019 -24.79 -1.61 44.23
CA GLY A 1019 -26.07 -2.29 44.05
C GLY A 1019 -26.18 -2.98 42.69
N LEU A 1020 -26.55 -4.26 42.71
CA LEU A 1020 -26.63 -5.11 41.52
C LEU A 1020 -27.68 -4.58 40.50
N ARG A 1021 -28.68 -3.83 40.97
CA ARG A 1021 -29.71 -3.19 40.13
C ARG A 1021 -29.16 -2.10 39.21
N TYR A 1022 -28.16 -1.32 39.66
CA TYR A 1022 -27.51 -0.32 38.81
C TYR A 1022 -26.77 -1.01 37.66
N GLY A 1023 -26.07 -2.12 37.96
CA GLY A 1023 -25.42 -2.95 36.95
C GLY A 1023 -26.43 -3.53 35.95
N VAL A 1024 -27.51 -4.17 36.42
CA VAL A 1024 -28.53 -4.78 35.54
C VAL A 1024 -29.24 -3.74 34.66
N GLY A 1025 -29.60 -2.58 35.20
CA GLY A 1025 -30.22 -1.50 34.43
C GLY A 1025 -29.30 -0.99 33.31
N ALA A 1026 -28.01 -0.83 33.60
CA ALA A 1026 -27.02 -0.46 32.60
C ALA A 1026 -26.80 -1.55 31.54
N ILE A 1027 -26.75 -2.84 31.92
CA ILE A 1027 -26.60 -3.94 30.94
C ILE A 1027 -27.76 -3.96 29.95
N LEU A 1028 -29.00 -3.89 30.46
CA LEU A 1028 -30.17 -4.05 29.62
C LEU A 1028 -30.31 -2.90 28.63
N SER A 1029 -29.96 -1.67 29.01
CA SER A 1029 -29.89 -0.56 28.06
C SER A 1029 -28.77 -0.77 27.03
N LEU A 1030 -27.60 -1.25 27.43
CA LEU A 1030 -26.49 -1.49 26.49
C LEU A 1030 -26.78 -2.62 25.51
N LEU A 1031 -27.40 -3.70 25.98
CA LEU A 1031 -27.85 -4.80 25.11
C LEU A 1031 -28.87 -4.29 24.11
N HIS A 1032 -29.81 -3.44 24.53
CA HIS A 1032 -30.74 -2.77 23.62
C HIS A 1032 -29.98 -1.94 22.57
N ASP A 1033 -29.11 -1.02 22.99
CA ASP A 1033 -28.44 -0.09 22.07
C ASP A 1033 -27.53 -0.78 21.07
N ALA A 1034 -26.71 -1.73 21.54
CA ALA A 1034 -25.87 -2.54 20.68
C ALA A 1034 -26.71 -3.37 19.69
N SER A 1035 -27.81 -3.97 20.15
CA SER A 1035 -28.69 -4.77 19.28
C SER A 1035 -29.37 -3.90 18.23
N VAL A 1036 -29.84 -2.70 18.59
CA VAL A 1036 -30.49 -1.78 17.63
C VAL A 1036 -29.48 -1.24 16.62
N ALA A 1037 -28.26 -0.89 17.06
CA ALA A 1037 -27.21 -0.46 16.15
C ALA A 1037 -26.83 -1.56 15.14
N VAL A 1038 -26.60 -2.79 15.63
CA VAL A 1038 -26.34 -3.96 14.77
C VAL A 1038 -27.50 -4.22 13.82
N ALA A 1039 -28.73 -4.21 14.32
CA ALA A 1039 -29.93 -4.41 13.51
C ALA A 1039 -30.08 -3.34 12.42
N ALA A 1040 -29.80 -2.07 12.73
CA ALA A 1040 -29.85 -1.00 11.76
C ALA A 1040 -28.77 -1.15 10.68
N THR A 1041 -27.54 -1.54 11.04
CA THR A 1041 -26.49 -1.88 10.07
C THR A 1041 -26.96 -2.99 9.14
N VAL A 1042 -27.51 -4.07 9.69
CA VAL A 1042 -28.03 -5.19 8.90
C VAL A 1042 -29.22 -4.77 8.02
N LEU A 1043 -30.13 -3.94 8.54
CA LEU A 1043 -31.29 -3.45 7.80
C LEU A 1043 -30.89 -2.54 6.64
N SER A 1044 -29.81 -1.76 6.78
CA SER A 1044 -29.35 -0.81 5.76
C SER A 1044 -29.10 -1.47 4.41
N GLY A 1045 -28.53 -2.68 4.38
CA GLY A 1045 -28.28 -3.39 3.12
C GLY A 1045 -29.55 -3.92 2.46
N TRP A 1046 -30.53 -4.39 3.24
CA TRP A 1046 -31.85 -4.72 2.67
C TRP A 1046 -32.56 -3.49 2.13
N MET A 1047 -32.47 -2.35 2.83
CA MET A 1047 -33.04 -1.09 2.32
C MET A 1047 -32.32 -0.63 1.05
N TYR A 1048 -30.99 -0.74 1.00
CA TYR A 1048 -30.19 -0.38 -0.16
C TYR A 1048 -30.61 -1.15 -1.42
N GLU A 1049 -30.84 -2.46 -1.31
CA GLU A 1049 -31.29 -3.29 -2.42
C GLU A 1049 -32.79 -3.09 -2.71
N ALA A 1050 -33.66 -3.27 -1.71
CA ALA A 1050 -35.10 -3.33 -1.92
C ALA A 1050 -35.75 -1.97 -2.19
N VAL A 1051 -35.22 -0.89 -1.61
CA VAL A 1051 -35.80 0.47 -1.72
C VAL A 1051 -35.08 1.30 -2.78
N PHE A 1052 -33.75 1.18 -2.87
CA PHE A 1052 -32.92 2.02 -3.74
C PHE A 1052 -32.34 1.29 -4.95
N GLY A 1053 -32.66 0.01 -5.15
CA GLY A 1053 -32.26 -0.77 -6.32
C GLY A 1053 -30.74 -0.93 -6.44
N GLY A 1054 -30.01 -0.91 -5.33
CA GLY A 1054 -28.55 -1.02 -5.32
C GLY A 1054 -27.81 0.19 -5.90
N LYS A 1055 -28.46 1.36 -5.95
CA LYS A 1055 -27.87 2.62 -6.41
C LYS A 1055 -27.63 3.56 -5.23
N GLN A 1056 -26.59 4.39 -5.37
CA GLN A 1056 -26.31 5.43 -4.38
C GLN A 1056 -27.50 6.39 -4.27
N ASN A 1057 -27.89 6.70 -3.03
CA ASN A 1057 -29.09 7.45 -2.71
C ASN A 1057 -28.76 8.73 -1.94
N PHE A 1058 -29.73 9.66 -1.84
CA PHE A 1058 -29.55 10.93 -1.13
C PHE A 1058 -29.29 10.75 0.38
N LEU A 1059 -29.65 9.59 0.95
CA LEU A 1059 -29.37 9.23 2.33
C LEU A 1059 -27.96 8.65 2.53
N LEU A 1060 -27.20 8.43 1.44
CA LEU A 1060 -25.89 7.76 1.43
C LEU A 1060 -25.91 6.36 2.05
N LEU A 1061 -27.07 5.71 2.10
CA LEU A 1061 -27.20 4.33 2.57
C LEU A 1061 -26.52 3.39 1.57
N ALA A 1062 -25.73 2.47 2.11
CA ALA A 1062 -25.07 1.41 1.36
C ALA A 1062 -25.31 0.06 2.05
N ASP A 1063 -24.84 -1.02 1.44
CA ASP A 1063 -24.83 -2.34 2.07
C ASP A 1063 -23.73 -2.44 3.13
N PHE A 1064 -23.97 -1.83 4.28
CA PHE A 1064 -23.02 -1.86 5.39
C PHE A 1064 -22.89 -3.28 5.96
N LYS A 1065 -21.71 -3.88 5.81
CA LYS A 1065 -21.35 -5.18 6.39
C LYS A 1065 -20.73 -5.02 7.77
N ILE A 1066 -20.91 -6.04 8.60
CA ILE A 1066 -20.24 -6.16 9.89
C ILE A 1066 -18.81 -6.64 9.61
N ASN A 1067 -17.86 -5.73 9.83
CA ASN A 1067 -16.41 -5.95 9.76
C ASN A 1067 -15.74 -5.50 11.08
N LEU A 1068 -14.42 -5.59 11.18
CA LEU A 1068 -13.67 -5.21 12.38
C LEU A 1068 -13.86 -3.73 12.72
N THR A 1069 -13.95 -2.86 11.72
CA THR A 1069 -14.22 -1.43 11.90
C THR A 1069 -15.62 -1.19 12.51
N MET A 1070 -16.64 -1.94 12.10
CA MET A 1070 -17.98 -1.88 12.73
C MET A 1070 -17.97 -2.35 14.18
N VAL A 1071 -17.17 -3.38 14.51
CA VAL A 1071 -17.02 -3.84 15.89
C VAL A 1071 -16.44 -2.75 16.78
N ALA A 1072 -15.50 -1.94 16.24
CA ALA A 1072 -15.01 -0.76 16.93
C ALA A 1072 -16.14 0.26 17.19
N ALA A 1073 -17.04 0.51 16.22
CA ALA A 1073 -18.22 1.35 16.44
C ALA A 1073 -19.13 0.80 17.55
N TYR A 1074 -19.47 -0.50 17.52
CA TYR A 1074 -20.35 -1.11 18.54
C TYR A 1074 -19.75 -1.04 19.94
N LEU A 1075 -18.45 -1.29 20.09
CA LEU A 1075 -17.74 -1.14 21.37
C LEU A 1075 -17.71 0.31 21.85
N THR A 1076 -17.59 1.25 20.93
CA THR A 1076 -17.65 2.68 21.22
C THR A 1076 -19.04 3.12 21.66
N ILE A 1077 -20.10 2.62 21.02
CA ILE A 1077 -21.50 2.87 21.42
C ILE A 1077 -21.73 2.33 22.83
N ILE A 1078 -21.21 1.14 23.15
CA ILE A 1078 -21.31 0.56 24.48
C ILE A 1078 -20.62 1.48 25.51
N GLY A 1079 -19.39 1.93 25.26
CA GLY A 1079 -18.70 2.84 26.18
C GLY A 1079 -19.43 4.17 26.35
N TYR A 1080 -19.85 4.77 25.23
CA TYR A 1080 -20.50 6.08 25.19
C TYR A 1080 -21.91 6.06 25.83
N SER A 1081 -22.74 5.07 25.56
CA SER A 1081 -24.11 5.00 26.10
C SER A 1081 -24.12 4.86 27.63
N VAL A 1082 -23.14 4.14 28.20
CA VAL A 1082 -23.00 4.04 29.66
C VAL A 1082 -22.67 5.36 30.31
N ASN A 1083 -21.94 6.25 29.62
CA ASN A 1083 -21.54 7.54 30.15
C ASN A 1083 -22.75 8.30 30.69
N ASP A 1084 -23.76 8.58 29.86
CA ASP A 1084 -24.96 9.30 30.30
C ASP A 1084 -25.73 8.54 31.41
N THR A 1085 -25.77 7.21 31.34
CA THR A 1085 -26.39 6.36 32.38
C THR A 1085 -25.72 6.56 33.74
N ILE A 1086 -24.39 6.57 33.80
CA ILE A 1086 -23.62 6.81 35.03
C ILE A 1086 -23.92 8.19 35.59
N VAL A 1087 -24.02 9.21 34.75
CA VAL A 1087 -24.25 10.57 35.25
C VAL A 1087 -25.67 10.72 35.82
N ILE A 1088 -26.69 10.08 35.24
CA ILE A 1088 -28.02 10.06 35.85
C ILE A 1088 -28.01 9.24 37.15
N PHE A 1089 -27.31 8.11 37.19
CA PHE A 1089 -27.19 7.29 38.41
C PHE A 1089 -26.51 8.05 39.55
N ASP A 1090 -25.48 8.82 39.24
CA ASP A 1090 -24.81 9.70 40.19
C ASP A 1090 -25.76 10.79 40.70
N ARG A 1091 -26.56 11.39 39.81
CA ARG A 1091 -27.59 12.37 40.23
C ARG A 1091 -28.68 11.75 41.10
N VAL A 1092 -29.13 10.54 40.82
CA VAL A 1092 -30.07 9.78 41.68
C VAL A 1092 -29.47 9.58 43.07
N ARG A 1093 -28.18 9.24 43.16
CA ARG A 1093 -27.46 9.09 44.43
C ARG A 1093 -27.32 10.41 45.17
N GLU A 1094 -27.02 11.50 44.46
CA GLU A 1094 -26.93 12.85 45.01
C GLU A 1094 -28.28 13.30 45.61
N LEU A 1095 -29.38 13.16 44.86
CA LEU A 1095 -30.73 13.51 45.32
C LEU A 1095 -31.21 12.63 46.49
N ARG A 1096 -30.79 11.36 46.53
CA ARG A 1096 -31.05 10.48 47.69
C ARG A 1096 -30.30 10.95 48.94
N GLY A 1097 -29.13 11.58 48.77
CA GLY A 1097 -28.29 12.04 49.87
C GLY A 1097 -27.90 10.92 50.83
N ARG A 1098 -28.05 11.16 52.13
CA ARG A 1098 -27.79 10.18 53.20
C ARG A 1098 -28.98 9.28 53.53
N SER A 1099 -30.09 9.40 52.81
CA SER A 1099 -31.27 8.58 53.05
C SER A 1099 -30.97 7.10 52.74
N THR A 1100 -31.23 6.21 53.70
CA THR A 1100 -31.08 4.76 53.56
C THR A 1100 -32.35 4.06 53.06
N GLY A 1101 -33.44 4.81 52.86
CA GLY A 1101 -34.71 4.28 52.37
C GLY A 1101 -34.68 3.82 50.90
N PRO A 1102 -35.72 3.09 50.45
CA PRO A 1102 -35.85 2.67 49.06
C PRO A 1102 -35.98 3.88 48.12
N LEU A 1103 -35.49 3.72 46.88
CA LEU A 1103 -35.57 4.75 45.84
C LEU A 1103 -37.03 5.02 45.48
N THR A 1104 -37.44 6.29 45.54
CA THR A 1104 -38.80 6.70 45.19
C THR A 1104 -38.90 7.07 43.72
N LYS A 1105 -40.11 6.95 43.16
CA LYS A 1105 -40.42 7.38 41.77
C LYS A 1105 -40.01 8.83 41.53
N GLN A 1106 -40.25 9.70 42.49
CA GLN A 1106 -39.96 11.13 42.37
C GLN A 1106 -38.45 11.41 42.30
N ILE A 1107 -37.63 10.78 43.14
CA ILE A 1107 -36.16 10.97 43.12
C ILE A 1107 -35.60 10.61 41.74
N VAL A 1108 -36.02 9.47 41.19
CA VAL A 1108 -35.54 9.03 39.88
C VAL A 1108 -36.06 9.96 38.76
N ASN A 1109 -37.34 10.34 38.78
CA ASN A 1109 -37.90 11.24 37.78
C ASN A 1109 -37.25 12.63 37.80
N ASP A 1110 -36.98 13.16 38.99
CA ASP A 1110 -36.33 14.46 39.17
C ASP A 1110 -34.87 14.40 38.71
N ALA A 1111 -34.16 13.30 38.97
CA ALA A 1111 -32.80 13.09 38.46
C ALA A 1111 -32.75 13.09 36.93
N ILE A 1112 -33.68 12.37 36.28
CA ILE A 1112 -33.79 12.33 34.81
C ILE A 1112 -34.05 13.73 34.25
N ASN A 1113 -35.05 14.45 34.77
CA ASN A 1113 -35.41 15.78 34.27
C ASN A 1113 -34.30 16.82 34.49
N GLN A 1114 -33.56 16.74 35.60
CA GLN A 1114 -32.42 17.63 35.87
C GLN A 1114 -31.21 17.33 34.96
N CYS A 1115 -31.07 16.09 34.49
CA CYS A 1115 -30.00 15.70 33.57
C CYS A 1115 -30.39 15.80 32.09
N PHE A 1116 -31.68 15.88 31.78
CA PHE A 1116 -32.22 15.80 30.41
C PHE A 1116 -31.59 16.80 29.44
N GLY A 1117 -31.54 18.08 29.83
CA GLY A 1117 -30.93 19.13 29.02
C GLY A 1117 -29.45 18.84 28.73
N ARG A 1118 -28.69 18.40 29.74
CA ARG A 1118 -27.28 18.01 29.57
C ARG A 1118 -27.15 16.87 28.56
N THR A 1119 -27.85 15.77 28.79
CA THR A 1119 -27.76 14.55 27.96
C THR A 1119 -28.14 14.83 26.49
N ILE A 1120 -29.06 15.76 26.23
CA ILE A 1120 -29.35 16.19 24.85
C ILE A 1120 -28.16 16.92 24.21
N TRP A 1121 -27.55 17.88 24.91
CA TRP A 1121 -26.48 18.69 24.32
C TRP A 1121 -25.16 17.92 24.14
N THR A 1122 -24.84 17.03 25.07
CA THR A 1122 -23.68 16.12 24.95
C THR A 1122 -23.84 15.18 23.76
N THR A 1123 -25.06 14.68 23.56
CA THR A 1123 -25.40 13.85 22.40
C THR A 1123 -25.38 14.65 21.11
N PHE A 1124 -25.89 15.88 21.13
CA PHE A 1124 -25.95 16.73 19.94
C PHE A 1124 -24.56 17.01 19.35
N THR A 1125 -23.55 17.29 20.18
CA THR A 1125 -22.19 17.53 19.69
C THR A 1125 -21.56 16.28 19.07
N VAL A 1126 -21.79 15.12 19.69
CA VAL A 1126 -21.35 13.83 19.14
C VAL A 1126 -22.10 13.54 17.83
N LEU A 1127 -23.41 13.76 17.80
CA LEU A 1127 -24.24 13.51 16.62
C LEU A 1127 -23.83 14.37 15.43
N ILE A 1128 -23.61 15.68 15.62
CA ILE A 1128 -23.09 16.55 14.55
C ILE A 1128 -21.75 16.02 14.02
N THR A 1129 -20.85 15.66 14.94
CA THR A 1129 -19.51 15.16 14.61
C THR A 1129 -19.58 13.90 13.76
N VAL A 1130 -20.41 12.93 14.18
CA VAL A 1130 -20.57 11.67 13.47
C VAL A 1130 -21.36 11.84 12.17
N ILE A 1131 -22.34 12.75 12.09
CA ILE A 1131 -23.03 13.09 10.83
C ILE A 1131 -22.06 13.68 9.81
N ILE A 1132 -21.16 14.57 10.24
CA ILE A 1132 -20.11 15.11 9.36
C ILE A 1132 -19.19 13.99 8.90
N LEU A 1133 -18.81 13.07 9.79
CA LEU A 1133 -18.02 11.89 9.43
C LEU A 1133 -18.76 10.98 8.45
N TYR A 1134 -20.07 10.81 8.58
CA TYR A 1134 -20.90 10.00 7.68
C TYR A 1134 -20.95 10.59 6.26
N ILE A 1135 -21.07 11.91 6.15
CA ILE A 1135 -21.16 12.62 4.86
C ILE A 1135 -19.78 12.75 4.20
N TRP A 1136 -18.74 13.11 4.98
CA TRP A 1136 -17.44 13.54 4.47
C TRP A 1136 -16.29 12.58 4.73
N GLY A 1137 -16.42 11.61 5.65
CA GLY A 1137 -15.33 10.75 6.12
C GLY A 1137 -14.85 9.69 5.12
N GLY A 1138 -15.50 9.57 3.95
CA GLY A 1138 -15.19 8.54 2.97
C GLY A 1138 -15.82 7.19 3.31
N GLU A 1139 -15.59 6.20 2.46
CA GLU A 1139 -16.37 4.95 2.50
C GLU A 1139 -15.91 3.97 3.56
N GLY A 1140 -14.60 3.91 3.81
CA GLY A 1140 -14.02 3.01 4.83
C GLY A 1140 -14.53 3.28 6.25
N ILE A 1141 -15.06 4.47 6.55
CA ILE A 1141 -15.65 4.81 7.86
C ILE A 1141 -17.11 5.26 7.80
N ARG A 1142 -17.75 5.26 6.62
CA ARG A 1142 -19.17 5.64 6.50
C ARG A 1142 -20.07 4.70 7.29
N GLY A 1143 -19.83 3.40 7.17
CA GLY A 1143 -20.57 2.39 7.92
C GLY A 1143 -20.40 2.53 9.44
N PHE A 1144 -19.17 2.78 9.88
CA PHE A 1144 -18.85 3.11 11.28
C PHE A 1144 -19.67 4.31 11.76
N ALA A 1145 -19.67 5.41 11.00
CA ALA A 1145 -20.40 6.62 11.35
C ALA A 1145 -21.92 6.39 11.38
N PHE A 1146 -22.47 5.61 10.46
CA PHE A 1146 -23.87 5.23 10.47
C PHE A 1146 -24.26 4.47 11.75
N ALA A 1147 -23.47 3.45 12.13
CA ALA A 1147 -23.70 2.70 13.36
C ALA A 1147 -23.65 3.62 14.59
N MET A 1148 -22.67 4.53 14.64
CA MET A 1148 -22.54 5.53 15.71
C MET A 1148 -23.74 6.50 15.75
N ILE A 1149 -24.27 6.97 14.62
CA ILE A 1149 -25.48 7.83 14.59
C ILE A 1149 -26.65 7.12 15.26
N VAL A 1150 -26.93 5.87 14.85
CA VAL A 1150 -28.03 5.09 15.41
C VAL A 1150 -27.79 4.83 16.89
N GLY A 1151 -26.58 4.35 17.23
CA GLY A 1151 -26.20 4.02 18.60
C GLY A 1151 -26.27 5.20 19.57
N THR A 1152 -25.81 6.38 19.16
CA THR A 1152 -25.86 7.62 19.94
C THR A 1152 -27.31 8.06 20.19
N ILE A 1153 -28.19 7.97 19.19
CA ILE A 1153 -29.62 8.29 19.35
C ILE A 1153 -30.29 7.29 20.30
N THR A 1154 -30.04 5.99 20.10
CA THR A 1154 -30.62 4.94 20.96
C THR A 1154 -30.10 5.01 22.37
N GLY A 1155 -28.83 5.37 22.57
CA GLY A 1155 -28.20 5.47 23.89
C GLY A 1155 -28.79 6.54 24.80
N VAL A 1156 -29.14 7.71 24.24
CA VAL A 1156 -29.89 8.73 24.98
C VAL A 1156 -31.25 8.20 25.39
N TYR A 1157 -31.96 7.62 24.43
CA TYR A 1157 -33.29 7.09 24.65
C TYR A 1157 -33.27 5.99 25.73
N SER A 1158 -32.35 5.03 25.65
CA SER A 1158 -32.24 3.91 26.58
C SER A 1158 -31.82 4.38 27.97
N THR A 1159 -30.93 5.36 28.07
CA THR A 1159 -30.49 5.95 29.34
C THR A 1159 -31.67 6.57 30.10
N LEU A 1160 -32.49 7.37 29.40
CA LEU A 1160 -33.63 8.09 29.99
C LEU A 1160 -34.81 7.17 30.27
N ALA A 1161 -35.13 6.27 29.34
CA ALA A 1161 -36.38 5.51 29.35
C ALA A 1161 -36.26 4.05 29.80
N ILE A 1162 -35.06 3.46 29.78
CA ILE A 1162 -34.80 2.06 30.16
C ILE A 1162 -33.97 2.00 31.45
N ALA A 1163 -32.72 2.47 31.42
CA ALA A 1163 -31.76 2.30 32.51
C ALA A 1163 -32.20 2.98 33.81
N SER A 1164 -32.60 4.25 33.73
CA SER A 1164 -32.98 5.04 34.91
C SER A 1164 -34.26 4.52 35.59
N PRO A 1165 -35.36 4.22 34.87
CA PRO A 1165 -36.56 3.64 35.50
C PRO A 1165 -36.36 2.24 36.10
N MET A 1166 -35.38 1.46 35.63
CA MET A 1166 -35.05 0.13 36.14
C MET A 1166 -34.49 0.13 37.57
N LEU A 1167 -34.09 1.28 38.11
CA LEU A 1167 -33.62 1.38 39.48
C LEU A 1167 -34.73 1.15 40.53
N LEU A 1168 -36.00 1.26 40.15
CA LEU A 1168 -37.15 1.11 41.04
C LEU A 1168 -37.48 -0.37 41.34
N SER A 1169 -37.87 -0.66 42.58
CA SER A 1169 -38.28 -2.01 43.00
C SER A 1169 -39.69 -2.37 42.48
N VAL A 1170 -39.89 -3.59 41.98
CA VAL A 1170 -41.16 -4.08 41.41
C VAL A 1170 -42.29 -4.22 42.48
N LYS A 1171 -41.97 -4.19 43.78
CA LYS A 1171 -42.88 -4.61 44.86
C LYS A 1171 -43.49 -3.52 45.77
N GLU A 1172 -43.26 -2.22 45.56
CA GLU A 1172 -43.75 -1.21 46.53
C GLU A 1172 -45.06 -0.53 46.13
N LYS A 1173 -46.04 -0.60 47.05
CA LYS A 1173 -47.28 0.17 47.03
C LYS A 1173 -46.95 1.66 47.14
N VAL A 1174 -47.62 2.40 46.27
CA VAL A 1174 -47.55 3.86 46.11
C VAL A 1174 -47.94 4.53 47.42
N THR A 1175 -47.01 5.28 48.01
CA THR A 1175 -47.35 6.41 48.89
C THR A 1175 -46.84 7.66 48.21
N ASP A 1176 -47.75 8.39 47.57
CA ASP A 1176 -47.47 9.73 47.06
C ASP A 1176 -47.11 10.63 48.25
N ARG A 1177 -45.90 11.16 48.26
CA ARG A 1177 -45.64 12.37 49.04
C ARG A 1177 -46.15 13.57 48.23
N PRO A 1178 -46.71 14.61 48.88
CA PRO A 1178 -47.15 15.80 48.18
C PRO A 1178 -45.99 16.43 47.40
N LYS A 1179 -46.29 16.97 46.22
CA LYS A 1179 -45.35 17.68 45.33
C LYS A 1179 -44.44 18.59 46.15
N SER A 1180 -43.13 18.39 46.08
CA SER A 1180 -42.16 19.31 46.68
C SER A 1180 -42.14 20.64 45.91
N ASP A 1181 -42.27 21.75 46.63
CA ASP A 1181 -42.38 23.16 46.18
C ASP A 1181 -41.17 23.73 45.40
N VAL A 1182 -40.30 22.88 44.82
CA VAL A 1182 -39.06 23.33 44.18
C VAL A 1182 -39.32 24.19 42.94
N PHE A 1183 -40.42 23.97 42.23
CA PHE A 1183 -40.77 24.73 41.02
C PHE A 1183 -41.62 25.99 41.29
N LYS A 1184 -42.19 26.18 42.48
CA LYS A 1184 -43.03 27.35 42.79
C LYS A 1184 -42.24 28.64 42.98
N ARG A 1185 -40.92 28.57 43.23
CA ARG A 1185 -40.06 29.75 43.42
C ARG A 1185 -39.51 30.36 42.13
N MET A 1186 -39.81 29.80 40.95
CA MET A 1186 -39.37 30.37 39.67
C MET A 1186 -40.37 31.37 39.06
N ASP A 1187 -41.64 31.34 39.48
CA ASP A 1187 -42.71 32.17 38.88
C ASP A 1187 -43.08 33.40 39.73
N GLU A 1188 -42.49 33.57 40.92
CA GLU A 1188 -42.76 34.70 41.83
C GLU A 1188 -41.51 35.58 41.98
N ALA A 1189 -41.18 36.33 40.94
CA ALA A 1189 -40.46 37.60 41.10
C ALA A 1189 -41.53 38.71 41.25
N PRO A 1190 -41.43 39.61 42.24
CA PRO A 1190 -42.40 40.68 42.37
C PRO A 1190 -42.26 41.64 41.18
N VAL A 1191 -43.28 41.65 40.32
CA VAL A 1191 -43.53 42.78 39.43
C VAL A 1191 -44.10 43.88 40.31
N THR A 1192 -43.28 44.87 40.65
CA THR A 1192 -43.75 46.17 41.15
C THR A 1192 -42.95 47.28 40.45
N PRO A 1193 -43.61 48.43 40.20
CA PRO A 1193 -43.59 49.16 38.93
C PRO A 1193 -42.29 49.87 38.55
#